data_AF-A0A1T4KKS3-F1
#
_entry.id   AF-A0A1T4KKS3-F1
#
_cell.length_a   1.000
_cell.length_b   1.000
_cell.length_c   1.000
_cell.angle_alpha   90.00
_cell.angle_beta   90.00
_cell.angle_gamma   90.00
#
_symmetry.space_group_name_H-M   'P 1'
#
loop_
_entity.id
_entity.type
_entity.pdbx_description
1 polymer ?
#
loop_
_entity_poly.entity_id
_entity_poly.type
_entity_poly.pdbx_seq_one_letter_code
_entity_poly.pdbx_strand_id
1 'polypeptide(L)'
;MYKKALLLLMILAILTAGFIGYQRYQVEKDNQTVELVLDLNQLQKLKLPNQINLPMLLDEYRKLGGTSLALSEANLEELITIGEVDLVTDTELKLIERILGHKTEMTTRLSTETSKENLVYIIYETSSMRKKILDKLDAYLGKSKVVGIDRENKIIAIQTTEKELFSLPMGLQDEELRLIIDSGFKVVPRFSNKLVNNSKIVKSKFDELSKLPPSSLSQVIFTGDEVLGYPNYLSETKSLLIDKGLKLGIIEPFIAFQKGVNKLAVWPQISSIRVHSAQQGEFEKLSVTKMVNRYVRAVKERGVRTLYLKPILKDRNGQTAYQLTDKLINSLVAKLETEGYNLGAAEPISKFSSSKIALIIINLGVLAALFYLLEYLFISEYPLDFSNGLKFILFLITAFISIFMIFKGYLLLNREVVALLTAILFPTLAISTLLDNIFRENHGDRDLGIKNVIILFGKISLITIGGGVLLTGALGDWRYMLKVRQFRGVKLAFVGPLILFGLYYLHYKFWINRGKITIKRVIRKVNNWLDRPFKLKDLLLLIFLAVMGIIYIGRTGNNPLIPVPNFEIIIRHGLERIFSVRPRFKSFLIGHPLMILGIWLIINQYKKWGVPLIFGGLIGQITMINTLSHIHTPLIISSLRVGLGILLGTVIGLLLISIVALLIKPWQRLREGLT
;
A
#
# COMPACT_ATOMS: atom_id res chain seq x y z
N MET A 1 43.86 7.27 -1.05
CA MET A 1 43.08 7.91 0.04
C MET A 1 41.60 8.07 -0.31
N TYR A 2 41.26 8.54 -1.52
CA TYR A 2 39.88 8.75 -1.99
C TYR A 2 38.89 7.58 -1.75
N LYS A 3 39.19 6.36 -2.23
CA LYS A 3 38.31 5.18 -2.05
C LYS A 3 38.03 4.83 -0.58
N LYS A 4 39.03 5.01 0.31
CA LYS A 4 38.88 4.76 1.75
C LYS A 4 37.92 5.78 2.39
N ALA A 5 37.99 7.04 1.99
CA ALA A 5 37.08 8.08 2.47
C ALA A 5 35.63 7.82 2.04
N LEU A 6 35.40 7.42 0.78
CA LEU A 6 34.05 7.03 0.31
C LEU A 6 33.49 5.86 1.11
N LEU A 7 34.32 4.85 1.41
CA LEU A 7 33.90 3.69 2.19
C LEU A 7 33.55 4.06 3.64
N LEU A 8 34.32 4.97 4.26
CA LEU A 8 34.02 5.49 5.59
C LEU A 8 32.69 6.25 5.61
N LEU A 9 32.41 7.08 4.60
CA LEU A 9 31.12 7.77 4.46
C LEU A 9 29.95 6.78 4.30
N MET A 10 30.12 5.72 3.51
CA MET A 10 29.10 4.67 3.37
C MET A 10 28.83 3.97 4.71
N ILE A 11 29.87 3.61 5.48
CA ILE A 11 29.72 2.96 6.78
C ILE A 11 28.99 3.89 7.76
N LEU A 12 29.41 5.15 7.86
CA LEU A 12 28.78 6.14 8.74
C LEU A 12 27.29 6.32 8.42
N ALA A 13 26.96 6.36 7.12
CA ALA A 13 25.59 6.44 6.65
C ALA A 13 24.77 5.19 7.00
N ILE A 14 25.34 3.98 6.86
CA ILE A 14 24.66 2.72 7.22
C ILE A 14 24.39 2.68 8.73
N LEU A 15 25.36 3.08 9.57
CA LEU A 15 25.17 3.14 11.02
C LEU A 15 24.08 4.14 11.40
N THR A 16 24.11 5.32 10.79
CA THR A 16 23.08 6.37 11.00
C THR A 16 21.69 5.88 10.59
N ALA A 17 21.58 5.23 9.43
CA ALA A 17 20.34 4.65 8.95
C ALA A 17 19.86 3.46 9.81
N GLY A 18 20.79 2.67 10.35
CA GLY A 18 20.51 1.61 11.32
C GLY A 18 19.90 2.16 12.60
N PHE A 19 20.45 3.26 13.13
CA PHE A 19 19.89 3.95 14.30
C PHE A 19 18.47 4.49 14.02
N ILE A 20 18.23 5.10 12.86
CA ILE A 20 16.87 5.49 12.42
C ILE A 20 15.95 4.27 12.32
N GLY A 21 16.44 3.16 11.78
CA GLY A 21 15.70 1.90 11.72
C GLY A 21 15.31 1.38 13.11
N TYR A 22 16.20 1.53 14.10
CA TYR A 22 15.91 1.16 15.49
C TYR A 22 14.87 2.08 16.13
N GLN A 23 14.95 3.40 15.93
CA GLN A 23 13.92 4.34 16.39
C GLN A 23 12.55 4.01 15.77
N ARG A 24 12.52 3.70 14.47
CA ARG A 24 11.31 3.23 13.78
C ARG A 24 10.77 1.95 14.41
N TYR A 25 11.64 0.99 14.71
CA TYR A 25 11.24 -0.26 15.34
C TYR A 25 10.56 -0.05 16.69
N GLN A 26 11.06 0.87 17.53
CA GLN A 26 10.40 1.22 18.80
C GLN A 26 8.98 1.72 18.57
N VAL A 27 8.83 2.69 17.66
CA VAL A 27 7.51 3.26 17.30
C VAL A 27 6.53 2.21 16.79
N GLU A 28 7.02 1.23 16.01
CA GLU A 28 6.18 0.14 15.51
C GLU A 28 5.84 -0.89 16.60
N LYS A 29 6.74 -1.12 17.55
CA LYS A 29 6.56 -2.04 18.68
C LYS A 29 5.56 -1.47 19.69
N ASP A 30 5.61 -0.18 19.95
CA ASP A 30 4.71 0.48 20.92
C ASP A 30 3.28 0.56 20.38
N ASN A 31 3.12 0.60 19.05
CA ASN A 31 1.79 0.64 18.42
C ASN A 31 1.26 -0.78 18.16
N GLN A 32 0.67 -1.42 19.19
CA GLN A 32 0.08 -2.76 19.11
C GLN A 32 -1.44 -2.84 19.34
N THR A 33 -2.10 -1.71 19.62
CA THR A 33 -3.54 -1.68 19.87
C THR A 33 -4.34 -1.70 18.57
N VAL A 34 -5.25 -2.67 18.44
CA VAL A 34 -6.12 -2.84 17.27
C VAL A 34 -7.57 -2.55 17.66
N GLU A 35 -8.18 -1.63 16.91
CA GLU A 35 -9.58 -1.25 17.07
C GLU A 35 -10.46 -2.04 16.12
N LEU A 36 -11.44 -2.74 16.67
CA LEU A 36 -12.50 -3.38 15.91
C LEU A 36 -13.66 -2.40 15.79
N VAL A 37 -13.92 -1.96 14.56
CA VAL A 37 -15.02 -1.05 14.21
C VAL A 37 -16.07 -1.85 13.48
N LEU A 38 -17.25 -2.02 14.07
CA LEU A 38 -18.36 -2.75 13.45
C LEU A 38 -19.31 -1.77 12.76
N ASP A 39 -19.77 -2.11 11.56
CA ASP A 39 -20.71 -1.29 10.77
C ASP A 39 -22.14 -1.45 11.32
N LEU A 40 -22.66 -0.43 12.00
CA LEU A 40 -23.99 -0.50 12.65
C LEU A 40 -25.11 -0.63 11.61
N ASN A 41 -25.06 0.18 10.55
CA ASN A 41 -26.07 0.15 9.48
C ASN A 41 -26.15 -1.23 8.79
N GLN A 42 -25.03 -1.96 8.71
CA GLN A 42 -25.04 -3.33 8.20
C GLN A 42 -25.45 -4.35 9.27
N LEU A 43 -25.10 -4.15 10.53
CA LEU A 43 -25.53 -5.04 11.64
C LEU A 43 -27.05 -5.03 11.82
N GLN A 44 -27.72 -3.89 11.65
CA GLN A 44 -29.19 -3.82 11.66
C GLN A 44 -29.84 -4.65 10.54
N LYS A 45 -29.12 -4.89 9.44
CA LYS A 45 -29.58 -5.73 8.31
C LYS A 45 -29.32 -7.23 8.54
N LEU A 46 -28.58 -7.58 9.58
CA LEU A 46 -28.29 -8.97 9.92
C LEU A 46 -29.55 -9.63 10.48
N LYS A 47 -29.96 -10.75 9.87
CA LYS A 47 -31.06 -11.56 10.39
C LYS A 47 -30.60 -12.26 11.68
N LEU A 48 -31.16 -11.84 12.81
CA LEU A 48 -30.86 -12.42 14.12
C LEU A 48 -31.82 -13.58 14.45
N PRO A 49 -31.36 -14.59 15.21
CA PRO A 49 -32.24 -15.59 15.80
C PRO A 49 -33.27 -14.94 16.73
N ASN A 50 -34.46 -15.54 16.88
CA ASN A 50 -35.57 -14.99 17.70
C ASN A 50 -35.20 -14.66 19.16
N GLN A 51 -34.16 -15.30 19.70
CA GLN A 51 -33.70 -15.14 21.09
C GLN A 51 -32.67 -14.02 21.27
N ILE A 52 -32.15 -13.44 20.18
CA ILE A 52 -31.08 -12.46 20.20
C ILE A 52 -31.57 -11.17 19.55
N ASN A 53 -31.49 -10.06 20.28
CA ASN A 53 -31.73 -8.73 19.74
C ASN A 53 -30.40 -7.99 19.50
N LEU A 54 -30.48 -6.85 18.82
CA LEU A 54 -29.30 -6.06 18.49
C LEU A 54 -28.52 -5.58 19.74
N PRO A 55 -29.15 -5.04 20.81
CA PRO A 55 -28.41 -4.68 22.02
C PRO A 55 -27.66 -5.84 22.68
N MET A 56 -28.26 -7.04 22.74
CA MET A 56 -27.59 -8.23 23.27
C MET A 56 -26.37 -8.62 22.43
N LEU A 57 -26.52 -8.59 21.10
CA LEU A 57 -25.41 -8.86 20.18
C LEU A 57 -24.27 -7.84 20.34
N LEU A 58 -24.61 -6.57 20.51
CA LEU A 58 -23.63 -5.51 20.73
C LEU A 58 -22.87 -5.73 22.05
N ASP A 59 -23.55 -6.12 23.13
CA ASP A 59 -22.90 -6.45 24.39
C ASP A 59 -21.96 -7.67 24.28
N GLU A 60 -22.37 -8.72 23.56
CA GLU A 60 -21.52 -9.87 23.24
C GLU A 60 -20.26 -9.43 22.49
N TYR A 61 -20.42 -8.66 21.41
CA TYR A 61 -19.29 -8.20 20.62
C TYR A 61 -18.39 -7.22 21.37
N ARG A 62 -18.92 -6.41 22.29
CA ARG A 62 -18.12 -5.57 23.19
C ARG A 62 -17.25 -6.41 24.10
N LYS A 63 -17.82 -7.46 24.72
CA LYS A 63 -17.09 -8.40 25.59
C LYS A 63 -16.00 -9.15 24.83
N LEU A 64 -16.18 -9.41 23.54
CA LEU A 64 -15.16 -9.97 22.64
C LEU A 64 -14.06 -8.97 22.23
N GLY A 65 -14.13 -7.71 22.64
CA GLY A 65 -13.14 -6.68 22.29
C GLY A 65 -13.55 -5.74 21.15
N GLY A 66 -14.82 -5.79 20.72
CA GLY A 66 -15.44 -4.75 19.90
C GLY A 66 -15.34 -3.40 20.60
N THR A 67 -14.73 -2.42 19.93
CA THR A 67 -14.40 -1.13 20.57
C THR A 67 -15.30 0.00 20.11
N SER A 68 -15.64 0.01 18.82
CA SER A 68 -16.35 1.13 18.21
C SER A 68 -17.40 0.68 17.21
N LEU A 69 -18.42 1.51 17.03
CA LEU A 69 -19.46 1.33 16.00
C LEU A 69 -19.35 2.45 14.98
N ALA A 70 -19.28 2.05 13.72
CA ALA A 70 -19.34 2.97 12.60
C ALA A 70 -20.78 3.31 12.26
N LEU A 71 -21.05 4.60 12.14
CA LEU A 71 -22.36 5.14 11.83
C LEU A 71 -22.29 5.98 10.55
N SER A 72 -23.05 5.57 9.54
CA SER A 72 -23.20 6.34 8.30
C SER A 72 -24.35 7.33 8.43
N GLU A 73 -24.26 8.42 7.67
CA GLU A 73 -25.40 9.34 7.56
C GLU A 73 -26.58 8.62 6.90
N ALA A 74 -27.74 8.71 7.53
CA ALA A 74 -28.98 8.31 6.89
C ALA A 74 -29.24 9.20 5.68
N ASN A 75 -29.91 8.65 4.68
CA ASN A 75 -30.45 9.41 3.57
C ASN A 75 -31.98 9.34 3.58
N LEU A 76 -32.63 10.13 2.73
CA LEU A 76 -34.10 10.15 2.69
C LEU A 76 -34.68 8.79 2.25
N GLU A 77 -34.02 8.07 1.34
CA GLU A 77 -34.45 6.73 0.90
C GLU A 77 -34.49 5.73 2.06
N GLU A 78 -33.52 5.78 2.96
CA GLU A 78 -33.48 4.96 4.17
C GLU A 78 -34.64 5.30 5.11
N LEU A 79 -34.96 6.59 5.29
CA LEU A 79 -36.12 7.02 6.07
C LEU A 79 -37.45 6.55 5.46
N ILE A 80 -37.55 6.55 4.13
CA ILE A 80 -38.71 6.01 3.42
C ILE A 80 -38.83 4.50 3.63
N THR A 81 -37.71 3.79 3.56
CA THR A 81 -37.69 2.33 3.73
C THR A 81 -38.14 1.89 5.13
N ILE A 82 -37.85 2.68 6.17
CA ILE A 82 -38.30 2.42 7.54
C ILE A 82 -39.69 3.01 7.85
N GLY A 83 -40.33 3.69 6.90
CA GLY A 83 -41.68 4.24 7.04
C GLY A 83 -41.77 5.52 7.87
N GLU A 84 -40.67 6.25 8.09
CA GLU A 84 -40.71 7.54 8.79
C GLU A 84 -41.23 8.69 7.90
N VAL A 85 -41.11 8.53 6.59
CA VAL A 85 -41.41 9.54 5.58
C VAL A 85 -41.92 8.83 4.34
N ASP A 86 -43.00 9.32 3.72
CA ASP A 86 -43.42 8.83 2.41
C ASP A 86 -43.04 9.82 1.31
N LEU A 87 -42.77 9.30 0.12
CA LEU A 87 -42.47 10.09 -1.05
C LEU A 87 -43.43 9.71 -2.17
N VAL A 88 -44.08 10.73 -2.74
CA VAL A 88 -45.04 10.57 -3.84
C VAL A 88 -44.62 11.49 -4.96
N THR A 89 -44.42 10.95 -6.16
CA THR A 89 -44.13 11.75 -7.35
C THR A 89 -45.41 12.35 -7.93
N ASP A 90 -45.29 13.46 -8.66
CA ASP A 90 -46.42 14.05 -9.39
C ASP A 90 -47.09 13.06 -10.36
N THR A 91 -46.31 12.16 -10.96
CA THR A 91 -46.83 11.10 -11.84
C THR A 91 -47.69 10.08 -11.10
N GLU A 92 -47.22 9.61 -9.93
CA GLU A 92 -47.98 8.68 -9.08
C GLU A 92 -49.24 9.33 -8.53
N LEU A 93 -49.15 10.59 -8.13
CA LEU A 93 -50.31 11.34 -7.64
C LEU A 93 -51.38 11.50 -8.74
N LYS A 94 -50.97 11.87 -9.96
CA LYS A 94 -51.88 11.94 -11.12
C LYS A 94 -52.49 10.58 -11.48
N LEU A 95 -51.74 9.49 -11.32
CA LEU A 95 -52.26 8.14 -11.54
C LEU A 95 -53.34 7.80 -10.50
N ILE A 96 -53.09 8.10 -9.22
CA ILE A 96 -54.05 7.92 -8.13
C ILE A 96 -55.32 8.74 -8.39
N GLU A 97 -55.20 10.02 -8.76
CA GLU A 97 -56.35 10.87 -9.09
C GLU A 97 -57.16 10.33 -10.29
N ARG A 98 -56.49 9.82 -11.32
CA ARG A 98 -57.16 9.21 -12.48
C ARG A 98 -57.94 7.95 -12.09
N ILE A 99 -57.43 7.17 -11.13
CA ILE A 99 -58.11 5.98 -10.61
C ILE A 99 -59.29 6.37 -9.71
N LEU A 100 -59.11 7.37 -8.84
CA LEU A 100 -60.13 7.82 -7.88
C LEU A 100 -61.24 8.67 -8.51
N GLY A 101 -61.04 9.20 -9.72
CA GLY A 101 -62.04 9.97 -10.46
C GLY A 101 -62.29 11.38 -9.90
N HIS A 102 -61.51 11.83 -8.93
CA HIS A 102 -61.55 13.19 -8.37
C HIS A 102 -60.14 13.67 -8.03
N LYS A 103 -59.91 14.98 -8.09
CA LYS A 103 -58.66 15.58 -7.61
C LYS A 103 -58.60 15.48 -6.10
N THR A 104 -57.42 15.19 -5.58
CA THR A 104 -57.20 15.15 -4.13
C THR A 104 -57.05 16.59 -3.58
N GLU A 105 -57.45 16.82 -2.33
CA GLU A 105 -57.21 18.13 -1.67
C GLU A 105 -55.70 18.50 -1.66
N MET A 106 -54.86 17.46 -1.68
CA MET A 106 -53.40 17.48 -1.75
C MET A 106 -52.87 18.34 -2.91
N THR A 107 -53.40 18.16 -4.13
CA THR A 107 -53.01 18.96 -5.30
C THR A 107 -53.69 20.31 -5.28
N THR A 108 -54.91 20.40 -4.75
CA THR A 108 -55.74 21.61 -4.79
C THR A 108 -55.18 22.76 -3.93
N ARG A 109 -54.53 22.46 -2.81
CA ARG A 109 -53.91 23.46 -1.90
C ARG A 109 -52.48 23.84 -2.24
N LEU A 110 -51.75 22.95 -2.91
CA LEU A 110 -50.33 23.13 -3.27
C LEU A 110 -50.13 23.57 -4.74
N SER A 111 -51.20 23.57 -5.55
CA SER A 111 -51.20 24.08 -6.93
C SER A 111 -51.45 25.59 -6.99
N THR A 112 -50.46 26.39 -6.60
CA THR A 112 -50.46 27.81 -6.95
C THR A 112 -49.97 28.00 -8.39
N GLU A 113 -50.90 28.31 -9.30
CA GLU A 113 -50.84 28.99 -10.62
C GLU A 113 -49.66 28.81 -11.60
N THR A 114 -48.59 28.10 -11.26
CA THR A 114 -47.46 27.86 -12.13
C THR A 114 -47.30 26.37 -12.32
N SER A 115 -47.63 25.93 -13.53
CA SER A 115 -47.34 24.60 -14.07
C SER A 115 -45.83 24.33 -13.93
N LYS A 116 -45.42 23.76 -12.80
CA LYS A 116 -44.04 23.35 -12.54
C LYS A 116 -43.98 21.84 -12.68
N GLU A 117 -43.36 21.40 -13.78
CA GLU A 117 -43.06 19.99 -14.02
C GLU A 117 -42.06 19.47 -12.98
N ASN A 118 -42.11 18.16 -12.69
CA ASN A 118 -41.27 17.44 -11.72
C ASN A 118 -41.45 17.87 -10.26
N LEU A 119 -42.69 17.86 -9.77
CA LEU A 119 -42.97 17.96 -8.34
C LEU A 119 -42.84 16.59 -7.67
N VAL A 120 -42.24 16.60 -6.49
CA VAL A 120 -42.17 15.47 -5.57
C VAL A 120 -42.70 15.93 -4.22
N TYR A 121 -43.60 15.14 -3.65
CA TYR A 121 -44.26 15.40 -2.39
C TYR A 121 -43.66 14.51 -1.31
N ILE A 122 -43.22 15.12 -0.23
CA ILE A 122 -42.71 14.43 0.97
C ILE A 122 -43.79 14.52 2.04
N ILE A 123 -44.28 13.38 2.52
CA ILE A 123 -45.25 13.28 3.61
C ILE A 123 -44.47 12.95 4.89
N TYR A 124 -44.69 13.72 5.95
CA TYR A 124 -44.01 13.55 7.23
C TYR A 124 -45.00 13.32 8.37
N GLU A 125 -44.58 12.61 9.43
CA GLU A 125 -45.49 12.37 10.56
C GLU A 125 -45.39 13.42 11.67
N THR A 126 -44.17 13.91 11.96
CA THR A 126 -43.88 14.74 13.14
C THR A 126 -43.37 16.13 12.78
N SER A 127 -43.65 17.12 13.65
CA SER A 127 -43.14 18.49 13.49
C SER A 127 -41.62 18.58 13.58
N SER A 128 -40.97 17.69 14.34
CA SER A 128 -39.52 17.56 14.39
C SER A 128 -38.95 17.12 13.04
N MET A 129 -39.56 16.09 12.44
CA MET A 129 -39.14 15.58 11.15
C MET A 129 -39.32 16.61 10.04
N ARG A 130 -40.44 17.34 10.04
CA ARG A 130 -40.65 18.48 9.13
C ARG A 130 -39.51 19.49 9.20
N LYS A 131 -39.15 19.93 10.42
CA LYS A 131 -38.09 20.91 10.61
C LYS A 131 -36.75 20.37 10.09
N LYS A 132 -36.41 19.14 10.43
CA LYS A 132 -35.17 18.49 9.98
C LYS A 132 -35.13 18.35 8.44
N ILE A 133 -36.22 17.95 7.78
CA ILE A 133 -36.31 17.88 6.31
C ILE A 133 -36.11 19.28 5.71
N LEU A 134 -36.84 20.30 6.18
CA LEU A 134 -36.72 21.66 5.65
C LEU A 134 -35.32 22.25 5.84
N ASP A 135 -34.72 22.05 7.01
CA ASP A 135 -33.36 22.52 7.32
C ASP A 135 -32.32 21.86 6.38
N LYS A 136 -32.45 20.56 6.10
CA LYS A 136 -31.56 19.83 5.17
C LYS A 136 -31.81 20.23 3.71
N LEU A 137 -33.07 20.36 3.30
CA LEU A 137 -33.41 20.83 1.95
C LEU A 137 -32.83 22.24 1.69
N ASP A 138 -33.00 23.15 2.64
CA ASP A 138 -32.42 24.49 2.54
C ASP A 138 -30.89 24.43 2.46
N ALA A 139 -30.26 23.66 3.34
CA ALA A 139 -28.81 23.55 3.40
C ALA A 139 -28.17 22.98 2.11
N TYR A 140 -28.78 21.94 1.52
CA TYR A 140 -28.20 21.21 0.38
C TYR A 140 -28.72 21.64 -0.98
N LEU A 141 -30.02 21.93 -1.09
CA LEU A 141 -30.70 22.22 -2.36
C LEU A 141 -31.11 23.70 -2.51
N GLY A 142 -31.17 24.44 -1.41
CA GLY A 142 -31.59 25.85 -1.34
C GLY A 142 -33.10 26.04 -1.26
N LYS A 143 -33.56 27.08 -0.54
CA LYS A 143 -35.00 27.39 -0.36
C LYS A 143 -35.82 27.46 -1.66
N SER A 144 -35.19 27.81 -2.78
CA SER A 144 -35.87 28.03 -4.06
C SER A 144 -36.53 26.78 -4.64
N LYS A 145 -36.17 25.56 -4.19
CA LYS A 145 -36.79 24.32 -4.66
C LYS A 145 -38.05 23.91 -3.88
N VAL A 146 -38.30 24.48 -2.70
CA VAL A 146 -39.52 24.18 -1.92
C VAL A 146 -40.66 25.04 -2.48
N VAL A 147 -41.67 24.39 -3.05
CA VAL A 147 -42.78 25.06 -3.76
C VAL A 147 -43.94 25.36 -2.83
N GLY A 148 -44.20 24.49 -1.84
CA GLY A 148 -45.28 24.69 -0.88
C GLY A 148 -45.16 23.75 0.32
N ILE A 149 -45.79 24.14 1.43
CA ILE A 149 -45.86 23.33 2.66
C ILE A 149 -47.30 23.33 3.13
N ASP A 150 -47.93 22.15 3.11
CA ASP A 150 -49.24 21.95 3.76
C ASP A 150 -48.99 21.39 5.16
N ARG A 151 -49.32 22.20 6.18
CA ARG A 151 -49.11 21.83 7.58
C ARG A 151 -50.23 20.96 8.14
N GLU A 152 -51.44 21.07 7.59
CA GLU A 152 -52.60 20.29 8.05
C GLU A 152 -52.47 18.85 7.56
N ASN A 153 -52.14 18.69 6.28
CA ASN A 153 -51.97 17.37 5.66
C ASN A 153 -50.54 16.82 5.77
N LYS A 154 -49.65 17.57 6.43
CA LYS A 154 -48.25 17.21 6.68
C LYS A 154 -47.42 16.90 5.43
N ILE A 155 -47.48 17.78 4.44
CA ILE A 155 -46.83 17.61 3.13
C ILE A 155 -45.85 18.74 2.83
N ILE A 156 -44.74 18.40 2.18
CA ILE A 156 -43.79 19.34 1.60
C ILE A 156 -43.71 19.07 0.10
N ALA A 157 -44.06 20.05 -0.74
CA ALA A 157 -43.93 19.98 -2.19
C ALA A 157 -42.60 20.58 -2.65
N ILE A 158 -41.85 19.84 -3.46
CA ILE A 158 -40.49 20.20 -3.87
C ILE A 158 -40.35 20.00 -5.37
N GLN A 159 -39.74 20.95 -6.06
CA GLN A 159 -39.40 20.85 -7.47
C GLN A 159 -38.02 20.21 -7.65
N THR A 160 -37.99 18.90 -7.83
CA THR A 160 -36.76 18.11 -7.95
C THR A 160 -37.06 16.72 -8.51
N THR A 161 -36.03 15.90 -8.71
CA THR A 161 -36.19 14.50 -9.10
C THR A 161 -36.14 13.61 -7.86
N GLU A 162 -36.90 12.52 -7.89
CA GLU A 162 -36.89 11.47 -6.87
C GLU A 162 -35.46 11.01 -6.54
N LYS A 163 -34.63 10.80 -7.57
CA LYS A 163 -33.24 10.36 -7.42
C LYS A 163 -32.36 11.36 -6.65
N GLU A 164 -32.59 12.67 -6.82
CA GLU A 164 -31.87 13.71 -6.08
C GLU A 164 -32.26 13.67 -4.59
N LEU A 165 -33.55 13.50 -4.30
CA LEU A 165 -34.10 13.40 -2.95
C LEU A 165 -33.67 12.12 -2.21
N PHE A 166 -33.69 10.96 -2.86
CA PHE A 166 -33.21 9.70 -2.27
C PHE A 166 -31.76 9.80 -1.77
N SER A 167 -30.94 10.57 -2.48
CA SER A 167 -29.54 10.78 -2.12
C SER A 167 -29.31 11.87 -1.06
N LEU A 168 -30.36 12.59 -0.64
CA LEU A 168 -30.27 13.70 0.30
C LEU A 168 -29.82 13.21 1.70
N PRO A 169 -28.67 13.69 2.22
CA PRO A 169 -28.21 13.30 3.54
C PRO A 169 -29.10 13.88 4.64
N MET A 170 -29.67 13.01 5.47
CA MET A 170 -30.50 13.34 6.62
C MET A 170 -29.70 13.47 7.93
N GLY A 171 -28.40 13.12 7.89
CA GLY A 171 -27.49 13.20 9.03
C GLY A 171 -27.46 11.91 9.85
N LEU A 172 -26.79 11.96 10.99
CA LEU A 172 -26.73 10.85 11.95
C LEU A 172 -28.02 10.82 12.77
N GLN A 173 -28.60 9.64 13.00
CA GLN A 173 -29.84 9.51 13.77
C GLN A 173 -29.54 9.51 15.28
N ASP A 174 -30.31 10.31 16.04
CA ASP A 174 -30.12 10.46 17.47
C ASP A 174 -30.35 9.14 18.23
N GLU A 175 -31.26 8.29 17.76
CA GLU A 175 -31.54 6.97 18.33
C GLU A 175 -30.36 6.00 18.16
N GLU A 176 -29.74 5.99 16.98
CA GLU A 176 -28.55 5.17 16.71
C GLU A 176 -27.34 5.65 17.52
N LEU A 177 -27.17 6.97 17.64
CA LEU A 177 -26.14 7.55 18.49
C LEU A 177 -26.32 7.13 19.96
N ARG A 178 -27.54 7.18 20.49
CA ARG A 178 -27.85 6.71 21.86
C ARG A 178 -27.57 5.23 22.00
N LEU A 179 -28.03 4.40 21.07
CA LEU A 179 -27.76 2.96 21.07
C LEU A 179 -26.26 2.66 21.16
N ILE A 180 -25.41 3.38 20.43
CA ILE A 180 -23.96 3.18 20.47
C ILE A 180 -23.39 3.50 21.86
N ILE A 181 -23.79 4.64 22.44
CA ILE A 181 -23.31 5.10 23.74
C ILE A 181 -23.79 4.20 24.88
N ASP A 182 -25.09 3.87 24.89
CA ASP A 182 -25.71 3.00 25.90
C ASP A 182 -25.13 1.59 25.85
N SER A 183 -24.71 1.13 24.66
CA SER A 183 -24.00 -0.14 24.49
C SER A 183 -22.51 -0.06 24.88
N GLY A 184 -22.00 1.10 25.30
CA GLY A 184 -20.62 1.30 25.75
C GLY A 184 -19.57 1.33 24.63
N PHE A 185 -19.97 1.54 23.38
CA PHE A 185 -19.06 1.67 22.23
C PHE A 185 -18.68 3.12 21.98
N LYS A 186 -17.54 3.31 21.29
CA LYS A 186 -17.19 4.61 20.71
C LYS A 186 -17.86 4.79 19.34
N VAL A 187 -18.16 6.04 19.00
CA VAL A 187 -18.74 6.42 17.71
C VAL A 187 -17.63 6.67 16.69
N VAL A 188 -17.79 6.07 15.50
CA VAL A 188 -16.97 6.31 14.31
C VAL A 188 -17.87 6.89 13.21
N PRO A 189 -18.02 8.23 13.12
CA PRO A 189 -18.89 8.83 12.12
C PRO A 189 -18.34 8.64 10.70
N ARG A 190 -19.25 8.39 9.75
CA ARG A 190 -18.95 8.24 8.33
C ARG A 190 -19.68 9.27 7.49
N PHE A 191 -19.10 10.47 7.42
CA PHE A 191 -19.65 11.55 6.61
C PHE A 191 -19.36 11.38 5.12
N SER A 192 -20.36 11.74 4.31
CA SER A 192 -20.31 11.80 2.85
C SER A 192 -20.00 13.22 2.38
N ASN A 193 -19.23 13.33 1.30
CA ASN A 193 -18.99 14.60 0.60
C ASN A 193 -20.07 14.93 -0.45
N LYS A 194 -21.10 14.09 -0.61
CA LYS A 194 -22.18 14.33 -1.59
C LYS A 194 -22.95 15.60 -1.28
N LEU A 195 -23.27 16.37 -2.31
CA LEU A 195 -24.06 17.61 -2.25
C LEU A 195 -23.44 18.73 -1.38
N VAL A 196 -22.17 18.61 -0.97
CA VAL A 196 -21.49 19.62 -0.16
C VAL A 196 -21.02 20.77 -1.06
N ASN A 197 -21.74 21.89 -1.03
CA ASN A 197 -21.43 23.08 -1.84
C ASN A 197 -20.90 24.27 -1.04
N ASN A 198 -21.00 24.26 0.30
CA ASN A 198 -20.58 25.35 1.18
C ASN A 198 -19.97 24.83 2.50
N SER A 199 -19.22 25.68 3.21
CA SER A 199 -18.58 25.33 4.48
C SER A 199 -19.56 25.11 5.64
N LYS A 200 -20.74 25.75 5.62
CA LYS A 200 -21.76 25.59 6.67
C LYS A 200 -22.29 24.15 6.71
N ILE A 201 -22.43 23.48 5.56
CA ILE A 201 -22.80 22.06 5.50
C ILE A 201 -21.74 21.19 6.20
N VAL A 202 -20.46 21.46 5.95
CA VAL A 202 -19.35 20.73 6.59
C VAL A 202 -19.45 20.89 8.10
N LYS A 203 -19.61 22.13 8.58
CA LYS A 203 -19.76 22.43 10.00
C LYS A 203 -20.99 21.73 10.60
N SER A 204 -22.15 21.83 9.95
CA SER A 204 -23.41 21.22 10.40
C SER A 204 -23.28 19.71 10.63
N LYS A 205 -22.56 18.98 9.76
CA LYS A 205 -22.31 17.54 9.95
C LYS A 205 -21.52 17.24 11.23
N PHE A 206 -20.50 18.04 11.54
CA PHE A 206 -19.72 17.88 12.79
C PHE A 206 -20.46 18.39 14.02
N ASP A 207 -21.35 19.36 13.87
CA ASP A 207 -22.17 19.88 14.97
C ASP A 207 -23.10 18.80 15.54
N GLU A 208 -23.53 17.84 14.72
CA GLU A 208 -24.30 16.65 15.16
C GLU A 208 -23.54 15.83 16.22
N LEU A 209 -22.21 15.83 16.19
CA LEU A 209 -21.36 15.14 17.17
C LEU A 209 -21.18 15.94 18.46
N SER A 210 -21.52 17.24 18.49
CA SER A 210 -21.35 18.09 19.68
C SER A 210 -22.28 17.67 20.83
N LYS A 211 -23.31 16.87 20.55
CA LYS A 211 -24.19 16.28 21.55
C LYS A 211 -23.51 15.18 22.36
N LEU A 212 -22.36 14.68 21.91
CA LEU A 212 -21.65 13.56 22.51
C LEU A 212 -20.46 14.02 23.35
N PRO A 213 -20.12 13.29 24.43
CA PRO A 213 -18.89 13.55 25.15
C PRO A 213 -17.68 13.25 24.24
N PRO A 214 -16.62 14.08 24.25
CA PRO A 214 -15.44 13.85 23.39
C PRO A 214 -14.80 12.47 23.57
N SER A 215 -14.90 11.86 24.76
CA SER A 215 -14.38 10.54 25.07
C SER A 215 -15.09 9.39 24.34
N SER A 216 -16.33 9.61 23.88
CA SER A 216 -17.06 8.62 23.10
C SER A 216 -16.73 8.66 21.60
N LEU A 217 -15.97 9.64 21.13
CA LEU A 217 -15.52 9.73 19.75
C LEU A 217 -14.17 9.00 19.58
N SER A 218 -14.04 8.18 18.52
CA SER A 218 -12.78 7.49 18.22
C SER A 218 -12.05 8.11 17.01
N GLN A 219 -12.65 8.01 15.84
CA GLN A 219 -12.08 8.44 14.57
C GLN A 219 -13.19 8.71 13.55
N VAL A 220 -12.91 9.51 12.53
CA VAL A 220 -13.79 9.65 11.36
C VAL A 220 -13.31 8.69 10.26
N ILE A 221 -14.24 7.99 9.61
CA ILE A 221 -13.95 7.21 8.40
C ILE A 221 -14.91 7.69 7.32
N PHE A 222 -14.46 8.57 6.44
CA PHE A 222 -15.32 9.14 5.39
C PHE A 222 -15.91 8.04 4.48
N THR A 223 -17.08 8.33 3.90
CA THR A 223 -17.74 7.43 2.96
C THR A 223 -17.74 8.01 1.53
N GLY A 224 -17.84 7.12 0.54
CA GLY A 224 -17.73 7.48 -0.88
C GLY A 224 -16.29 7.74 -1.36
N ASP A 225 -16.18 8.34 -2.54
CA ASP A 225 -14.92 8.52 -3.27
C ASP A 225 -14.11 9.75 -2.85
N GLU A 226 -14.64 10.58 -1.96
CA GLU A 226 -14.04 11.86 -1.56
C GLU A 226 -14.22 12.08 -0.07
N VAL A 227 -13.23 12.71 0.58
CA VAL A 227 -13.37 13.14 1.98
C VAL A 227 -14.26 14.37 2.08
N LEU A 228 -14.91 14.54 3.23
CA LEU A 228 -15.76 15.70 3.48
C LEU A 228 -14.98 17.01 3.29
N GLY A 229 -15.57 17.94 2.56
CA GLY A 229 -15.01 19.26 2.24
C GLY A 229 -14.05 19.25 1.04
N TYR A 230 -13.84 18.13 0.36
CA TYR A 230 -13.10 18.15 -0.90
C TYR A 230 -13.92 18.84 -2.02
N PRO A 231 -13.31 19.63 -2.93
CA PRO A 231 -11.93 20.12 -2.90
C PRO A 231 -11.72 21.40 -2.08
N ASN A 232 -12.77 22.20 -1.86
CA ASN A 232 -12.65 23.61 -1.49
C ASN A 232 -12.68 23.89 0.02
N TYR A 233 -13.21 22.97 0.83
CA TYR A 233 -13.47 23.15 2.26
C TYR A 233 -12.65 22.21 3.16
N LEU A 234 -11.54 21.65 2.66
CA LEU A 234 -10.68 20.75 3.43
C LEU A 234 -10.11 21.43 4.70
N SER A 235 -9.81 22.73 4.63
CA SER A 235 -9.32 23.50 5.78
C SER A 235 -10.36 23.60 6.90
N GLU A 236 -11.64 23.64 6.54
CA GLU A 236 -12.75 23.62 7.51
C GLU A 236 -12.82 22.24 8.18
N THR A 237 -12.82 21.17 7.37
CA THR A 237 -12.81 19.79 7.87
C THR A 237 -11.64 19.54 8.81
N LYS A 238 -10.44 20.06 8.51
CA LYS A 238 -9.29 19.98 9.41
C LYS A 238 -9.56 20.59 10.77
N SER A 239 -10.06 21.82 10.77
CA SER A 239 -10.28 22.58 11.99
C SER A 239 -11.30 21.88 12.89
N LEU A 240 -12.35 21.34 12.28
CA LEU A 240 -13.39 20.56 12.98
C LEU A 240 -12.87 19.22 13.51
N LEU A 241 -11.99 18.53 12.79
CA LEU A 241 -11.36 17.31 13.31
C LEU A 241 -10.50 17.58 14.54
N ILE A 242 -9.77 18.70 14.54
CA ILE A 242 -8.94 19.11 15.67
C ILE A 242 -9.82 19.51 16.86
N ASP A 243 -10.84 20.34 16.62
CA ASP A 243 -11.79 20.80 17.65
C ASP A 243 -12.48 19.62 18.36
N LYS A 244 -12.93 18.62 17.59
CA LYS A 244 -13.60 17.43 18.13
C LYS A 244 -12.65 16.34 18.65
N GLY A 245 -11.34 16.53 18.55
CA GLY A 245 -10.34 15.51 18.93
C GLY A 245 -10.41 14.22 18.08
N LEU A 246 -10.98 14.29 16.87
CA LEU A 246 -11.20 13.14 16.00
C LEU A 246 -9.93 12.78 15.22
N LYS A 247 -9.60 11.49 15.23
CA LYS A 247 -8.54 10.92 14.39
C LYS A 247 -9.07 10.67 12.97
N LEU A 248 -8.21 10.80 11.96
CA LEU A 248 -8.54 10.51 10.57
C LEU A 248 -8.27 9.04 10.24
N GLY A 249 -9.32 8.27 9.97
CA GLY A 249 -9.22 6.93 9.42
C GLY A 249 -8.96 6.95 7.91
N ILE A 250 -7.84 6.36 7.48
CA ILE A 250 -7.43 6.27 6.07
C ILE A 250 -7.65 4.85 5.58
N ILE A 251 -8.67 4.66 4.73
CA ILE A 251 -8.92 3.38 4.06
C ILE A 251 -7.76 3.06 3.11
N GLU A 252 -7.35 1.80 3.08
CA GLU A 252 -6.24 1.43 2.20
C GLU A 252 -6.57 1.68 0.71
N PRO A 253 -5.64 2.29 -0.05
CA PRO A 253 -5.92 2.78 -1.42
C PRO A 253 -6.40 1.75 -2.43
N PHE A 254 -6.09 0.46 -2.25
CA PHE A 254 -6.53 -0.60 -3.17
C PHE A 254 -7.96 -1.08 -2.87
N ILE A 255 -8.54 -0.67 -1.73
CA ILE A 255 -9.95 -0.91 -1.37
C ILE A 255 -10.78 0.29 -1.85
N ALA A 256 -10.40 1.48 -1.40
CA ALA A 256 -11.03 2.74 -1.77
C ALA A 256 -9.99 3.85 -1.73
N PHE A 257 -9.81 4.55 -2.85
CA PHE A 257 -8.94 5.72 -2.93
C PHE A 257 -9.76 7.00 -2.84
N GLN A 258 -9.86 7.56 -1.63
CA GLN A 258 -10.66 8.75 -1.38
C GLN A 258 -9.90 10.02 -1.76
N LYS A 259 -10.44 10.82 -2.69
CA LYS A 259 -9.85 12.12 -3.04
C LYS A 259 -9.81 13.02 -1.82
N GLY A 260 -8.71 13.76 -1.67
CA GLY A 260 -8.50 14.68 -0.55
C GLY A 260 -7.95 14.06 0.74
N VAL A 261 -8.06 12.75 0.96
CA VAL A 261 -7.60 12.11 2.22
C VAL A 261 -6.11 12.35 2.48
N ASN A 262 -5.28 12.23 1.45
CA ASN A 262 -3.84 12.45 1.58
C ASN A 262 -3.50 13.95 1.79
N LYS A 263 -4.34 14.88 1.32
CA LYS A 263 -4.14 16.32 1.56
C LYS A 263 -4.44 16.65 3.03
N LEU A 264 -5.52 16.08 3.56
CA LEU A 264 -5.94 16.22 4.96
C LEU A 264 -4.93 15.57 5.92
N ALA A 265 -4.49 14.35 5.61
CA ALA A 265 -3.58 13.57 6.45
C ALA A 265 -2.19 14.22 6.62
N VAL A 266 -1.68 14.97 5.64
CA VAL A 266 -0.33 15.57 5.68
C VAL A 266 -0.23 16.70 6.72
N TRP A 267 -1.34 17.24 7.20
CA TRP A 267 -1.29 18.32 8.18
C TRP A 267 -0.71 17.88 9.53
N PRO A 268 0.26 18.63 10.11
CA PRO A 268 0.93 18.24 11.34
C PRO A 268 0.04 18.08 12.57
N GLN A 269 -1.16 18.67 12.58
CA GLN A 269 -2.12 18.54 13.67
C GLN A 269 -3.04 17.31 13.53
N ILE A 270 -3.17 16.76 12.32
CA ILE A 270 -4.10 15.66 12.07
C ILE A 270 -3.45 14.34 12.45
N SER A 271 -4.04 13.64 13.42
CA SER A 271 -3.70 12.26 13.75
C SER A 271 -4.38 11.34 12.76
N SER A 272 -3.65 10.36 12.22
CA SER A 272 -4.19 9.45 11.20
C SER A 272 -3.92 8.00 11.53
N ILE A 273 -4.92 7.15 11.26
CA ILE A 273 -4.87 5.71 11.48
C ILE A 273 -5.22 5.02 10.18
N ARG A 274 -4.51 3.93 9.86
CA ARG A 274 -4.85 3.11 8.69
C ARG A 274 -5.99 2.17 9.01
N VAL A 275 -6.94 2.10 8.07
CA VAL A 275 -8.15 1.29 8.13
C VAL A 275 -8.13 0.22 7.06
N HIS A 276 -8.35 -1.04 7.46
CA HIS A 276 -8.63 -2.14 6.53
C HIS A 276 -10.11 -2.46 6.51
N SER A 277 -10.64 -2.74 5.32
CA SER A 277 -12.01 -3.20 5.11
C SER A 277 -12.10 -4.16 3.92
N ALA A 278 -13.31 -4.59 3.60
CA ALA A 278 -13.64 -5.36 2.42
C ALA A 278 -15.01 -4.92 1.88
N GLN A 279 -15.26 -5.16 0.59
CA GLN A 279 -16.58 -4.91 0.01
C GLN A 279 -17.59 -5.96 0.52
N GLN A 280 -18.88 -5.61 0.56
CA GLN A 280 -19.92 -6.52 1.08
C GLN A 280 -19.94 -7.86 0.31
N GLY A 281 -19.82 -7.81 -1.01
CA GLY A 281 -19.73 -9.02 -1.84
C GLY A 281 -18.51 -9.91 -1.54
N GLU A 282 -17.44 -9.38 -0.92
CA GLU A 282 -16.31 -10.18 -0.48
C GLU A 282 -16.62 -10.96 0.81
N PHE A 283 -17.33 -10.35 1.76
CA PHE A 283 -17.80 -11.04 2.98
C PHE A 283 -18.74 -12.20 2.63
N GLU A 284 -19.58 -12.02 1.61
CA GLU A 284 -20.53 -13.02 1.12
C GLU A 284 -19.86 -14.16 0.32
N LYS A 285 -18.74 -13.90 -0.37
CA LYS A 285 -18.07 -14.89 -1.24
C LYS A 285 -16.88 -15.61 -0.60
N LEU A 286 -16.07 -14.92 0.19
CA LEU A 286 -14.86 -15.49 0.80
C LEU A 286 -15.22 -16.33 2.01
N SER A 287 -14.52 -17.44 2.22
CA SER A 287 -14.68 -18.23 3.46
C SER A 287 -14.19 -17.44 4.68
N VAL A 288 -14.78 -17.73 5.85
CA VAL A 288 -14.43 -17.08 7.13
C VAL A 288 -12.92 -17.12 7.37
N THR A 289 -12.27 -18.27 7.18
CA THR A 289 -10.82 -18.41 7.37
C THR A 289 -10.00 -17.54 6.42
N LYS A 290 -10.42 -17.40 5.15
CA LYS A 290 -9.74 -16.49 4.19
C LYS A 290 -9.89 -15.04 4.63
N MET A 291 -11.07 -14.68 5.15
CA MET A 291 -11.35 -13.33 5.64
C MET A 291 -10.51 -13.01 6.89
N VAL A 292 -10.55 -13.86 7.92
CA VAL A 292 -9.71 -13.76 9.12
C VAL A 292 -8.24 -13.57 8.75
N ASN A 293 -7.69 -14.44 7.90
CA ASN A 293 -6.29 -14.33 7.47
C ASN A 293 -5.99 -13.01 6.74
N ARG A 294 -6.93 -12.47 5.95
CA ARG A 294 -6.75 -11.17 5.30
C ARG A 294 -6.69 -10.02 6.31
N TYR A 295 -7.58 -10.01 7.30
CA TYR A 295 -7.61 -8.97 8.33
C TYR A 295 -6.37 -9.04 9.24
N VAL A 296 -5.99 -10.23 9.71
CA VAL A 296 -4.76 -10.42 10.50
C VAL A 296 -3.52 -9.96 9.73
N ARG A 297 -3.42 -10.27 8.43
CA ARG A 297 -2.32 -9.75 7.58
C ARG A 297 -2.35 -8.23 7.42
N ALA A 298 -3.53 -7.60 7.47
CA ALA A 298 -3.62 -6.14 7.47
C ALA A 298 -2.90 -5.55 8.68
N VAL A 299 -3.13 -6.10 9.85
CA VAL A 299 -2.49 -5.68 11.09
C VAL A 299 -0.99 -5.99 11.07
N LYS A 300 -0.64 -7.25 10.78
CA LYS A 300 0.72 -7.78 10.87
C LYS A 300 1.66 -7.27 9.78
N GLU A 301 1.24 -7.32 8.52
CA GLU A 301 2.12 -7.03 7.38
C GLU A 301 2.00 -5.59 6.86
N ARG A 302 0.95 -4.86 7.27
CA ARG A 302 0.66 -3.54 6.72
C ARG A 302 0.44 -2.47 7.79
N GLY A 303 0.64 -2.77 9.06
CA GLY A 303 0.55 -1.78 10.13
C GLY A 303 -0.83 -1.12 10.24
N VAL A 304 -1.90 -1.85 9.89
CA VAL A 304 -3.27 -1.39 10.09
C VAL A 304 -3.61 -1.50 11.58
N ARG A 305 -4.30 -0.49 12.11
CA ARG A 305 -4.76 -0.47 13.51
C ARG A 305 -6.26 -0.32 13.67
N THR A 306 -6.98 0.02 12.59
CA THR A 306 -8.45 -0.02 12.57
C THR A 306 -8.93 -1.11 11.61
N LEU A 307 -9.70 -2.07 12.11
CA LEU A 307 -10.36 -3.09 11.32
C LEU A 307 -11.84 -2.75 11.19
N TYR A 308 -12.26 -2.33 9.99
CA TYR A 308 -13.65 -2.04 9.69
C TYR A 308 -14.36 -3.30 9.21
N LEU A 309 -15.24 -3.83 10.05
CA LEU A 309 -15.92 -5.10 9.87
C LEU A 309 -17.38 -4.90 9.49
N LYS A 310 -17.85 -5.74 8.57
CA LYS A 310 -19.25 -5.85 8.18
C LYS A 310 -19.74 -7.26 8.47
N PRO A 311 -21.01 -7.45 8.83
CA PRO A 311 -21.60 -8.76 8.96
C PRO A 311 -21.71 -9.48 7.61
N ILE A 312 -21.69 -10.80 7.67
CA ILE A 312 -22.08 -11.66 6.56
C ILE A 312 -23.61 -11.70 6.57
N LEU A 313 -24.25 -11.24 5.49
CA LEU A 313 -25.72 -11.09 5.43
C LEU A 313 -26.45 -12.28 4.79
N LYS A 314 -25.72 -13.26 4.25
CA LYS A 314 -26.29 -14.40 3.53
C LYS A 314 -25.91 -15.72 4.18
N ASP A 315 -26.91 -16.57 4.36
CA ASP A 315 -26.75 -17.96 4.77
C ASP A 315 -25.97 -18.72 3.68
N ARG A 316 -25.06 -19.61 4.09
CA ARG A 316 -24.33 -20.50 3.17
C ARG A 316 -23.68 -21.66 3.91
N ASN A 317 -23.42 -22.74 3.18
CA ASN A 317 -22.77 -23.95 3.71
C ASN A 317 -23.48 -24.51 4.96
N GLY A 318 -24.82 -24.43 5.01
CA GLY A 318 -25.63 -24.90 6.14
C GLY A 318 -25.50 -24.07 7.42
N GLN A 319 -24.87 -22.89 7.38
CA GLN A 319 -24.74 -21.98 8.52
C GLN A 319 -25.52 -20.69 8.27
N THR A 320 -26.14 -20.16 9.32
CA THR A 320 -26.85 -18.87 9.23
C THR A 320 -25.87 -17.71 9.11
N ALA A 321 -26.33 -16.59 8.54
CA ALA A 321 -25.63 -15.32 8.43
C ALA A 321 -25.08 -14.86 9.80
N TYR A 322 -25.89 -15.01 10.86
CA TYR A 322 -25.49 -14.76 12.24
C TYR A 322 -24.31 -15.65 12.66
N GLN A 323 -24.44 -16.98 12.54
CA GLN A 323 -23.38 -17.93 12.92
C GLN A 323 -22.05 -17.67 12.18
N LEU A 324 -22.13 -17.31 10.89
CA LEU A 324 -20.95 -17.00 10.09
C LEU A 324 -20.27 -15.71 10.53
N THR A 325 -21.06 -14.69 10.88
CA THR A 325 -20.57 -13.40 11.39
C THR A 325 -19.93 -13.57 12.75
N ASP A 326 -20.60 -14.28 13.66
CA ASP A 326 -20.09 -14.57 15.00
C ASP A 326 -18.77 -15.35 14.93
N LYS A 327 -18.72 -16.42 14.12
CA LYS A 327 -17.49 -17.19 13.89
C LYS A 327 -16.37 -16.34 13.31
N LEU A 328 -16.68 -15.38 12.43
CA LEU A 328 -15.69 -14.46 11.86
C LEU A 328 -15.07 -13.57 12.93
N ILE A 329 -15.88 -12.96 13.77
CA ILE A 329 -15.42 -12.03 14.82
C ILE A 329 -14.61 -12.81 15.87
N ASN A 330 -15.15 -13.90 16.41
CA ASN A 330 -14.44 -14.76 17.38
C ASN A 330 -13.10 -15.26 16.85
N SER A 331 -13.07 -15.81 15.63
CA SER A 331 -11.83 -16.32 15.03
C SER A 331 -10.82 -15.21 14.74
N LEU A 332 -11.28 -13.99 14.45
CA LEU A 332 -10.41 -12.84 14.22
C LEU A 332 -9.80 -12.35 15.54
N VAL A 333 -10.61 -12.18 16.58
CA VAL A 333 -10.19 -11.79 17.93
C VAL A 333 -9.13 -12.76 18.45
N ALA A 334 -9.47 -14.05 18.52
CA ALA A 334 -8.55 -15.07 19.02
C ALA A 334 -7.23 -15.07 18.24
N LYS A 335 -7.28 -14.89 16.92
CA LYS A 335 -6.06 -14.88 16.11
C LYS A 335 -5.22 -13.61 16.31
N LEU A 336 -5.83 -12.46 16.54
CA LEU A 336 -5.10 -11.23 16.85
C LEU A 336 -4.39 -11.32 18.21
N GLU A 337 -5.07 -11.86 19.21
CA GLU A 337 -4.51 -12.07 20.56
C GLU A 337 -3.35 -13.09 20.52
N THR A 338 -3.50 -14.20 19.79
CA THR A 338 -2.40 -15.19 19.62
C THR A 338 -1.17 -14.61 18.93
N GLU A 339 -1.35 -13.55 18.13
CA GLU A 339 -0.26 -12.84 17.46
C GLU A 339 0.32 -11.69 18.33
N GLY A 340 -0.20 -11.52 19.55
CA GLY A 340 0.29 -10.55 20.54
C GLY A 340 -0.25 -9.14 20.39
N TYR A 341 -1.42 -8.96 19.75
CA TYR A 341 -2.09 -7.67 19.64
C TYR A 341 -3.13 -7.48 20.74
N ASN A 342 -3.25 -6.25 21.24
CA ASN A 342 -4.27 -5.87 22.21
C ASN A 342 -5.47 -5.26 21.49
N LEU A 343 -6.69 -5.57 21.94
CA LEU A 343 -7.90 -4.97 21.40
C LEU A 343 -8.25 -3.70 22.19
N GLY A 344 -8.57 -2.62 21.48
CA GLY A 344 -8.90 -1.33 22.09
C GLY A 344 -8.90 -0.18 21.09
N ALA A 345 -9.11 1.05 21.56
CA ALA A 345 -9.18 2.21 20.68
C ALA A 345 -7.82 2.43 20.01
N ALA A 346 -7.80 2.56 18.68
CA ALA A 346 -6.56 2.59 17.94
C ALA A 346 -5.84 3.92 18.19
N GLU A 347 -4.53 3.83 18.35
CA GLU A 347 -3.69 5.00 18.51
C GLU A 347 -2.99 5.34 17.18
N PRO A 348 -2.90 6.63 16.84
CA PRO A 348 -2.14 7.06 15.68
C PRO A 348 -0.68 6.70 15.91
N ILE A 349 0.01 6.27 14.85
CA ILE A 349 1.46 6.11 14.94
C ILE A 349 2.10 7.45 15.30
N SER A 350 3.12 7.44 16.16
CA SER A 350 3.86 8.66 16.46
C SER A 350 4.41 9.26 15.15
N LYS A 351 4.47 10.59 15.07
CA LYS A 351 4.93 11.32 13.87
C LYS A 351 6.45 11.28 13.72
N PHE A 352 6.99 10.07 13.71
CA PHE A 352 8.38 9.76 13.49
C PHE A 352 8.87 10.28 12.15
N SER A 353 10.02 10.94 12.12
CA SER A 353 10.72 11.36 10.90
C SER A 353 12.22 11.43 11.17
N SER A 354 13.04 10.95 10.24
CA SER A 354 14.50 11.09 10.34
C SER A 354 14.89 12.56 10.47
N SER A 355 15.82 12.87 11.38
CA SER A 355 16.36 14.22 11.50
C SER A 355 17.02 14.67 10.19
N LYS A 356 17.02 16.00 9.93
CA LYS A 356 17.64 16.56 8.71
C LYS A 356 19.14 16.22 8.64
N ILE A 357 19.84 16.24 9.78
CA ILE A 357 21.27 15.90 9.86
C ILE A 357 21.49 14.44 9.49
N ALA A 358 20.69 13.52 10.04
CA ALA A 358 20.82 12.11 9.72
C ALA A 358 20.53 11.84 8.23
N LEU A 359 19.56 12.56 7.63
CA LEU A 359 19.30 12.49 6.20
C LEU A 359 20.48 13.02 5.36
N ILE A 360 21.15 14.11 5.77
CA ILE A 360 22.36 14.61 5.10
C ILE A 360 23.45 13.53 5.11
N ILE A 361 23.71 12.88 6.25
CA ILE A 361 24.70 11.80 6.36
C ILE A 361 24.34 10.62 5.44
N ILE A 362 23.07 10.21 5.42
CA ILE A 362 22.58 9.16 4.52
C ILE A 362 22.83 9.54 3.05
N ASN A 363 22.49 10.78 2.67
CA ASN A 363 22.67 11.26 1.30
C ASN A 363 24.13 11.27 0.89
N LEU A 364 25.03 11.72 1.76
CA LEU A 364 26.48 11.67 1.53
C LEU A 364 26.99 10.23 1.36
N GLY A 365 26.47 9.28 2.14
CA GLY A 365 26.82 7.87 1.97
C GLY A 365 26.33 7.26 0.66
N VAL A 366 25.12 7.62 0.20
CA VAL A 366 24.57 7.16 -1.08
C VAL A 366 25.32 7.78 -2.26
N LEU A 367 25.68 9.07 -2.16
CA LEU A 367 26.60 9.71 -3.12
C LEU A 367 27.96 9.03 -3.09
N ALA A 368 28.49 8.70 -1.91
CA ALA A 368 29.76 7.98 -1.82
C ALA A 368 29.67 6.61 -2.52
N ALA A 369 28.55 5.90 -2.40
CA ALA A 369 28.29 4.66 -3.13
C ALA A 369 28.23 4.88 -4.66
N LEU A 370 27.60 5.96 -5.13
CA LEU A 370 27.57 6.34 -6.54
C LEU A 370 28.98 6.55 -7.09
N PHE A 371 29.77 7.39 -6.43
CA PHE A 371 31.14 7.69 -6.87
C PHE A 371 32.07 6.49 -6.69
N TYR A 372 31.81 5.62 -5.70
CA TYR A 372 32.50 4.34 -5.56
C TYR A 372 32.18 3.40 -6.72
N LEU A 373 30.93 3.33 -7.19
CA LEU A 373 30.57 2.54 -8.38
C LEU A 373 31.21 3.10 -9.66
N LEU A 374 31.30 4.42 -9.79
CA LEU A 374 31.96 5.07 -10.94
C LEU A 374 33.43 4.67 -11.07
N GLU A 375 34.13 4.42 -9.95
CA GLU A 375 35.50 3.90 -9.97
C GLU A 375 35.63 2.51 -10.60
N TYR A 376 34.54 1.72 -10.59
CA TYR A 376 34.49 0.42 -11.25
C TYR A 376 34.02 0.55 -12.71
N LEU A 377 33.05 1.43 -13.00
CA LEU A 377 32.52 1.63 -14.36
C LEU A 377 33.50 2.35 -15.29
N PHE A 378 34.36 3.21 -14.76
CA PHE A 378 35.30 4.05 -15.51
C PHE A 378 36.73 3.83 -15.04
N ILE A 379 37.22 2.59 -15.19
CA ILE A 379 38.63 2.27 -14.98
C ILE A 379 39.47 3.01 -16.05
N SER A 380 40.66 3.45 -15.64
CA SER A 380 41.67 4.37 -16.22
C SER A 380 41.93 4.41 -17.74
N GLU A 381 41.28 3.59 -18.57
CA GLU A 381 41.46 3.54 -20.02
C GLU A 381 40.24 4.06 -20.81
N TYR A 382 39.25 4.65 -20.13
CA TYR A 382 38.17 5.35 -20.81
C TYR A 382 38.67 6.69 -21.37
N PRO A 383 38.21 7.15 -22.55
CA PRO A 383 38.58 8.45 -23.13
C PRO A 383 38.09 9.67 -22.31
N LEU A 384 37.36 9.43 -21.21
CA LEU A 384 36.97 10.42 -20.21
C LEU A 384 37.69 10.06 -18.90
N ASP A 385 39.02 10.21 -18.88
CA ASP A 385 39.77 10.17 -17.63
C ASP A 385 39.45 11.44 -16.84
N PHE A 386 38.35 11.41 -16.08
CA PHE A 386 37.99 12.51 -15.22
C PHE A 386 39.06 12.61 -14.13
N SER A 387 39.80 13.73 -14.13
CA SER A 387 40.76 14.01 -13.08
C SER A 387 40.11 13.84 -11.70
N ASN A 388 40.86 13.31 -10.73
CA ASN A 388 40.36 13.14 -9.37
C ASN A 388 39.76 14.44 -8.79
N GLY A 389 40.28 15.60 -9.24
CA GLY A 389 39.72 16.91 -8.91
C GLY A 389 38.31 17.14 -9.46
N LEU A 390 38.02 16.76 -10.71
CA LEU A 390 36.70 16.92 -11.31
C LEU A 390 35.67 15.98 -10.64
N LYS A 391 36.06 14.73 -10.34
CA LYS A 391 35.20 13.80 -9.55
C LYS A 391 34.87 14.39 -8.18
N PHE A 392 35.86 14.99 -7.50
CA PHE A 392 35.65 15.64 -6.22
C PHE A 392 34.73 16.86 -6.32
N ILE A 393 34.91 17.72 -7.35
CA ILE A 393 34.02 18.85 -7.61
C ILE A 393 32.58 18.38 -7.87
N LEU A 394 32.38 17.34 -8.69
CA LEU A 394 31.05 16.76 -8.92
C LEU A 394 30.43 16.19 -7.65
N PHE A 395 31.23 15.54 -6.80
CA PHE A 395 30.77 15.08 -5.49
C PHE A 395 30.29 16.25 -4.63
N LEU A 396 31.05 17.34 -4.57
CA LEU A 396 30.67 18.54 -3.81
C LEU A 396 29.40 19.21 -4.38
N ILE A 397 29.29 19.33 -5.70
CA ILE A 397 28.10 19.88 -6.36
C ILE A 397 26.87 19.03 -6.05
N THR A 398 26.96 17.71 -6.20
CA THR A 398 25.83 16.80 -5.93
C THR A 398 25.46 16.76 -4.45
N ALA A 399 26.44 16.85 -3.54
CA ALA A 399 26.22 16.99 -2.11
C ALA A 399 25.51 18.31 -1.78
N PHE A 400 25.96 19.43 -2.37
CA PHE A 400 25.36 20.75 -2.19
C PHE A 400 23.90 20.77 -2.67
N ILE A 401 23.62 20.23 -3.87
CA ILE A 401 22.25 20.09 -4.40
C ILE A 401 21.38 19.29 -3.43
N SER A 402 21.92 18.17 -2.92
CA SER A 402 21.19 17.31 -1.98
C SER A 402 20.85 18.04 -0.67
N ILE A 403 21.79 18.80 -0.12
CA ILE A 403 21.56 19.64 1.06
C ILE A 403 20.55 20.75 0.76
N PHE A 404 20.66 21.42 -0.39
CA PHE A 404 19.73 22.45 -0.83
C PHE A 404 18.28 21.93 -0.90
N MET A 405 18.08 20.72 -1.44
CA MET A 405 16.76 20.09 -1.50
C MET A 405 16.14 19.87 -0.10
N ILE A 406 16.95 19.54 0.91
CA ILE A 406 16.49 19.33 2.29
C ILE A 406 15.97 20.63 2.91
N PHE A 407 16.62 21.77 2.64
CA PHE A 407 16.28 23.06 3.26
C PHE A 407 15.23 23.88 2.49
N LYS A 408 15.11 23.72 1.17
CA LYS A 408 14.21 24.54 0.31
C LYS A 408 12.84 23.91 0.03
N GLY A 409 12.37 23.01 0.90
CA GLY A 409 11.03 22.41 0.80
C GLY A 409 10.91 21.17 -0.10
N TYR A 410 12.01 20.70 -0.70
CA TYR A 410 12.05 19.48 -1.52
C TYR A 410 12.39 18.22 -0.72
N LEU A 411 12.20 18.23 0.60
CA LEU A 411 12.58 17.14 1.51
C LEU A 411 12.00 15.78 1.11
N LEU A 412 10.70 15.72 0.77
CA LEU A 412 10.06 14.47 0.36
C LEU A 412 10.62 13.94 -0.96
N LEU A 413 10.87 14.83 -1.92
CA LEU A 413 11.47 14.46 -3.19
C LEU A 413 12.91 13.95 -2.99
N ASN A 414 13.69 14.61 -2.13
CA ASN A 414 15.04 14.18 -1.78
C ASN A 414 15.06 12.74 -1.24
N ARG A 415 14.16 12.41 -0.29
CA ARG A 415 14.02 11.05 0.24
C ARG A 415 13.72 10.02 -0.86
N GLU A 416 12.82 10.34 -1.78
CA GLU A 416 12.47 9.43 -2.89
C GLU A 416 13.63 9.25 -3.90
N VAL A 417 14.36 10.32 -4.22
CA VAL A 417 15.55 10.27 -5.09
C VAL A 417 16.65 9.44 -4.45
N VAL A 418 16.95 9.66 -3.18
CA VAL A 418 17.99 8.94 -2.43
C VAL A 418 17.62 7.47 -2.28
N ALA A 419 16.35 7.16 -2.00
CA ALA A 419 15.86 5.79 -1.96
C ALA A 419 15.98 5.09 -3.33
N LEU A 420 15.67 5.79 -4.42
CA LEU A 420 15.83 5.27 -5.78
C LEU A 420 17.31 4.99 -6.10
N LEU A 421 18.20 5.95 -5.84
CA LEU A 421 19.65 5.78 -6.02
C LEU A 421 20.16 4.60 -5.21
N THR A 422 19.79 4.50 -3.94
CA THR A 422 20.19 3.38 -3.07
C THR A 422 19.71 2.04 -3.63
N ALA A 423 18.46 1.99 -4.08
CA ALA A 423 17.87 0.77 -4.62
C ALA A 423 18.51 0.31 -5.93
N ILE A 424 19.06 1.24 -6.70
CA ILE A 424 19.77 0.95 -7.94
C ILE A 424 21.23 0.58 -7.67
N LEU A 425 21.94 1.39 -6.87
CA LEU A 425 23.38 1.32 -6.70
C LEU A 425 23.83 0.09 -5.92
N PHE A 426 23.15 -0.26 -4.83
CA PHE A 426 23.63 -1.32 -3.93
C PHE A 426 23.57 -2.74 -4.54
N PRO A 427 22.49 -3.15 -5.24
CA PRO A 427 22.49 -4.44 -5.93
C PRO A 427 23.55 -4.50 -7.04
N THR A 428 23.79 -3.39 -7.75
CA THR A 428 24.85 -3.30 -8.76
C THR A 428 26.24 -3.39 -8.13
N LEU A 429 26.51 -2.58 -7.11
CA LEU A 429 27.78 -2.58 -6.35
C LEU A 429 28.07 -3.96 -5.76
N ALA A 430 27.06 -4.64 -5.23
CA ALA A 430 27.19 -5.95 -4.62
C ALA A 430 27.81 -6.98 -5.57
N ILE A 431 27.44 -6.93 -6.86
CA ILE A 431 28.03 -7.83 -7.86
C ILE A 431 29.30 -7.23 -8.45
N SER A 432 29.30 -5.96 -8.85
CA SER A 432 30.44 -5.31 -9.52
C SER A 432 31.73 -5.34 -8.70
N THR A 433 31.64 -5.15 -7.37
CA THR A 433 32.82 -5.19 -6.49
C THR A 433 33.42 -6.59 -6.32
N LEU A 434 32.65 -7.63 -6.64
CA LEU A 434 33.04 -9.02 -6.49
C LEU A 434 33.27 -9.72 -7.83
N LEU A 435 33.11 -9.02 -8.95
CA LEU A 435 33.24 -9.61 -10.29
C LEU A 435 34.64 -10.16 -10.55
N ASP A 436 35.71 -9.46 -10.15
CA ASP A 436 37.07 -9.98 -10.28
C ASP A 436 37.28 -11.29 -9.51
N ASN A 437 36.62 -11.43 -8.35
CA ASN A 437 36.67 -12.67 -7.57
C ASN A 437 35.83 -13.79 -8.19
N ILE A 438 34.78 -13.44 -8.94
CA ILE A 438 33.87 -14.40 -9.59
C ILE A 438 34.46 -14.88 -10.92
N PHE A 439 35.14 -14.01 -11.68
CA PHE A 439 35.58 -14.27 -13.07
C PHE A 439 37.09 -14.53 -13.22
N ARG A 440 37.86 -14.54 -12.12
CA ARG A 440 39.30 -14.82 -12.11
C ARG A 440 39.62 -16.15 -12.81
N GLU A 441 40.57 -16.13 -13.74
CA GLU A 441 40.88 -17.29 -14.60
C GLU A 441 41.73 -18.36 -13.90
N ASN A 442 42.62 -17.95 -12.98
CA ASN A 442 43.45 -18.85 -12.18
C ASN A 442 42.90 -18.95 -10.76
N HIS A 443 41.82 -19.69 -10.61
CA HIS A 443 41.56 -20.31 -9.33
C HIS A 443 42.36 -21.62 -9.31
N GLY A 444 43.57 -21.58 -8.74
CA GLY A 444 44.44 -22.77 -8.67
C GLY A 444 43.74 -23.94 -7.98
N ASP A 445 44.35 -25.13 -8.09
CA ASP A 445 43.94 -26.51 -7.71
C ASP A 445 43.31 -26.72 -6.31
N ARG A 446 43.08 -25.66 -5.55
CA ARG A 446 42.21 -25.67 -4.40
C ARG A 446 40.80 -25.90 -4.89
N ASP A 447 40.29 -27.10 -4.67
CA ASP A 447 38.88 -27.44 -4.50
C ASP A 447 38.04 -26.18 -4.17
N LEU A 448 37.47 -25.53 -5.20
CA LEU A 448 36.66 -24.32 -5.06
C LEU A 448 35.29 -24.77 -4.58
N GLY A 449 35.28 -25.22 -3.33
CA GLY A 449 34.14 -25.81 -2.70
C GLY A 449 32.98 -24.84 -2.65
N ILE A 450 31.80 -25.44 -2.54
CA ILE A 450 30.52 -24.81 -2.20
C ILE A 450 30.69 -23.70 -1.12
N LYS A 451 31.65 -23.85 -0.20
CA LYS A 451 32.05 -22.83 0.79
C LYS A 451 32.35 -21.45 0.18
N ASN A 452 33.13 -21.36 -0.89
CA ASN A 452 33.47 -20.07 -1.52
C ASN A 452 32.26 -19.43 -2.20
N VAL A 453 31.39 -20.25 -2.81
CA VAL A 453 30.12 -19.79 -3.40
C VAL A 453 29.24 -19.16 -2.32
N ILE A 454 29.10 -19.84 -1.17
CA ILE A 454 28.32 -19.33 -0.03
C ILE A 454 28.93 -18.03 0.51
N ILE A 455 30.25 -17.94 0.67
CA ILE A 455 30.92 -16.72 1.14
C ILE A 455 30.68 -15.55 0.17
N LEU A 456 30.81 -15.77 -1.14
CA LEU A 456 30.56 -14.74 -2.16
C LEU A 456 29.10 -14.30 -2.13
N PHE A 457 28.16 -15.25 -2.10
CA PHE A 457 26.74 -14.96 -1.99
C PHE A 457 26.40 -14.19 -0.70
N GLY A 458 27.01 -14.55 0.42
CA GLY A 458 26.89 -13.85 1.70
C GLY A 458 27.37 -12.40 1.61
N LYS A 459 28.53 -12.15 0.98
CA LYS A 459 29.04 -10.79 0.75
C LYS A 459 28.12 -9.95 -0.15
N ILE A 460 27.62 -10.53 -1.27
CA ILE A 460 26.66 -9.86 -2.15
C ILE A 460 25.41 -9.45 -1.37
N SER A 461 24.88 -10.39 -0.58
CA SER A 461 23.67 -10.17 0.21
C SER A 461 23.91 -9.13 1.31
N LEU A 462 25.07 -9.14 1.98
CA LEU A 462 25.43 -8.17 3.01
C LEU A 462 25.52 -6.74 2.47
N ILE A 463 26.18 -6.55 1.32
CA ILE A 463 26.25 -5.24 0.65
C ILE A 463 24.84 -4.76 0.32
N THR A 464 24.00 -5.63 -0.25
CA THR A 464 22.63 -5.30 -0.63
C THR A 464 21.75 -4.99 0.60
N ILE A 465 21.94 -5.70 1.72
CA ILE A 465 21.29 -5.40 3.01
C ILE A 465 21.72 -4.02 3.52
N GLY A 466 23.00 -3.66 3.42
CA GLY A 466 23.50 -2.32 3.75
C GLY A 466 22.75 -1.22 2.98
N GLY A 467 22.51 -1.44 1.68
CA GLY A 467 21.63 -0.60 0.87
C GLY A 467 20.18 -0.58 1.36
N GLY A 468 19.64 -1.73 1.75
CA GLY A 468 18.31 -1.83 2.36
C GLY A 468 18.16 -1.04 3.67
N VAL A 469 19.20 -1.03 4.51
CA VAL A 469 19.24 -0.24 5.75
C VAL A 469 19.25 1.25 5.43
N LEU A 470 20.12 1.70 4.51
CA LEU A 470 20.14 3.09 4.03
C LEU A 470 18.79 3.53 3.46
N LEU A 471 18.15 2.67 2.66
CA LEU A 471 16.84 2.94 2.08
C LEU A 471 15.78 3.10 3.18
N THR A 472 15.81 2.24 4.20
CA THR A 472 14.93 2.32 5.37
C THR A 472 15.13 3.63 6.13
N GLY A 473 16.38 4.08 6.31
CA GLY A 473 16.70 5.36 6.94
C GLY A 473 16.25 6.56 6.10
N ALA A 474 16.45 6.51 4.78
CA ALA A 474 16.07 7.56 3.83
C ALA A 474 14.55 7.76 3.78
N LEU A 475 13.78 6.67 3.78
CA LEU A 475 12.31 6.71 3.80
C LEU A 475 11.71 6.65 5.22
N GLY A 476 12.53 6.82 6.26
CA GLY A 476 12.12 6.80 7.67
C GLY A 476 11.24 8.00 8.02
N ASP A 477 9.98 7.97 7.62
CA ASP A 477 8.99 9.03 7.88
C ASP A 477 7.59 8.44 7.97
N TRP A 478 6.81 8.92 8.95
CA TRP A 478 5.47 8.46 9.24
C TRP A 478 4.53 8.53 8.02
N ARG A 479 4.75 9.47 7.08
CA ARG A 479 3.94 9.60 5.85
C ARG A 479 4.06 8.38 4.93
N TYR A 480 5.24 7.74 4.90
CA TYR A 480 5.44 6.49 4.15
C TYR A 480 4.93 5.27 4.92
N MET A 481 5.02 5.29 6.25
CA MET A 481 4.49 4.22 7.11
C MET A 481 2.95 4.15 7.04
N LEU A 482 2.28 5.30 7.11
CA LEU A 482 0.82 5.41 6.93
C LEU A 482 0.35 5.29 5.47
N LYS A 483 1.28 5.15 4.51
CA LYS A 483 0.99 5.07 3.07
C LYS A 483 0.26 6.31 2.51
N VAL A 484 0.33 7.45 3.20
CA VAL A 484 -0.09 8.77 2.71
C VAL A 484 0.78 9.19 1.51
N ARG A 485 2.07 8.85 1.60
CA ARG A 485 3.01 8.86 0.47
C ARG A 485 3.47 7.42 0.20
N GLN A 486 3.78 7.13 -1.06
CA GLN A 486 4.33 5.84 -1.48
C GLN A 486 5.57 6.06 -2.35
N PHE A 487 6.56 5.19 -2.22
CA PHE A 487 7.73 5.21 -3.09
C PHE A 487 7.31 4.89 -4.53
N ARG A 488 7.42 5.87 -5.42
CA ARG A 488 6.99 5.75 -6.84
C ARG A 488 8.07 5.13 -7.73
N GLY A 489 9.32 5.14 -7.28
CA GLY A 489 10.47 4.65 -8.04
C GLY A 489 10.62 3.13 -8.11
N VAL A 490 9.66 2.35 -7.61
CA VAL A 490 9.74 0.88 -7.57
C VAL A 490 10.05 0.27 -8.93
N LYS A 491 9.35 0.70 -9.99
CA LYS A 491 9.58 0.18 -11.35
C LYS A 491 11.00 0.47 -11.86
N LEU A 492 11.52 1.68 -11.61
CA LEU A 492 12.88 2.06 -11.99
C LEU A 492 13.92 1.29 -11.17
N ALA A 493 13.68 1.09 -9.87
CA ALA A 493 14.53 0.29 -9.01
C ALA A 493 14.59 -1.20 -9.43
N PHE A 494 13.57 -1.71 -10.12
CA PHE A 494 13.57 -3.06 -10.68
C PHE A 494 14.43 -3.21 -11.93
N VAL A 495 14.57 -2.16 -12.73
CA VAL A 495 15.25 -2.20 -14.04
C VAL A 495 16.66 -1.64 -13.97
N GLY A 496 16.87 -0.58 -13.18
CA GLY A 496 18.14 0.14 -13.05
C GLY A 496 19.33 -0.77 -12.75
N PRO A 497 19.27 -1.66 -11.74
CA PRO A 497 20.38 -2.56 -11.44
C PRO A 497 20.76 -3.48 -12.58
N LEU A 498 19.78 -4.01 -13.33
CA LEU A 498 20.01 -4.90 -14.47
C LEU A 498 20.71 -4.17 -15.61
N ILE A 499 20.28 -2.93 -15.90
CA ILE A 499 20.91 -2.10 -16.93
C ILE A 499 22.36 -1.76 -16.52
N LEU A 500 22.57 -1.23 -15.32
CA LEU A 500 23.90 -0.84 -14.86
C LEU A 500 24.85 -2.03 -14.77
N PHE A 501 24.38 -3.17 -14.28
CA PHE A 501 25.15 -4.41 -14.27
C PHE A 501 25.47 -4.89 -15.69
N GLY A 502 24.52 -4.78 -16.63
CA GLY A 502 24.74 -5.10 -18.03
C GLY A 502 25.81 -4.24 -18.68
N LEU A 503 25.75 -2.92 -18.47
CA LEU A 503 26.78 -1.98 -18.92
C LEU A 503 28.14 -2.32 -18.32
N TYR A 504 28.19 -2.60 -17.02
CA TYR A 504 29.42 -3.01 -16.34
C TYR A 504 29.98 -4.33 -16.90
N TYR A 505 29.15 -5.35 -17.11
CA TYR A 505 29.58 -6.64 -17.64
C TYR A 505 30.09 -6.52 -19.09
N LEU A 506 29.43 -5.72 -19.93
CA LEU A 506 29.92 -5.42 -21.27
C LEU A 506 31.27 -4.72 -21.22
N HIS A 507 31.45 -3.77 -20.30
CA HIS A 507 32.73 -3.14 -20.06
C HIS A 507 33.80 -4.14 -19.62
N TYR A 508 33.51 -4.97 -18.62
CA TYR A 508 34.42 -6.02 -18.16
C TYR A 508 34.85 -6.97 -19.30
N LYS A 509 33.89 -7.45 -20.10
CA LYS A 509 34.14 -8.43 -21.16
C LYS A 509 34.90 -7.86 -22.36
N PHE A 510 34.59 -6.62 -22.78
CA PHE A 510 35.10 -6.06 -24.03
C PHE A 510 36.25 -5.06 -23.84
N TRP A 511 36.37 -4.44 -22.68
CA TRP A 511 37.22 -3.26 -22.46
C TRP A 511 38.43 -3.53 -21.55
N ILE A 512 38.31 -4.39 -20.53
CA ILE A 512 39.40 -4.66 -19.56
C ILE A 512 40.61 -5.40 -20.18
N ASN A 513 40.45 -6.06 -21.34
CA ASN A 513 41.49 -6.93 -21.91
C ASN A 513 42.07 -6.51 -23.27
N ARG A 514 41.84 -5.29 -23.78
CA ARG A 514 42.52 -4.78 -24.99
C ARG A 514 42.80 -3.29 -24.91
N GLY A 515 44.08 -2.93 -24.84
CA GLY A 515 44.56 -1.59 -24.52
C GLY A 515 44.03 -0.43 -25.38
N LYS A 516 44.13 0.79 -24.82
CA LYS A 516 43.89 2.13 -25.41
C LYS A 516 43.02 2.14 -26.67
N ILE A 517 41.70 2.20 -26.46
CA ILE A 517 40.71 2.30 -27.53
C ILE A 517 40.11 3.72 -27.57
N THR A 518 40.28 4.41 -28.69
CA THR A 518 39.68 5.73 -28.99
C THR A 518 38.17 5.62 -29.29
N ILE A 519 37.37 6.65 -28.98
CA ILE A 519 35.91 6.77 -29.22
C ILE A 519 35.51 6.34 -30.66
N LYS A 520 36.30 6.69 -31.67
CA LYS A 520 36.08 6.30 -33.07
C LYS A 520 36.05 4.77 -33.29
N ARG A 521 36.82 4.00 -32.52
CA ARG A 521 36.80 2.52 -32.59
C ARG A 521 35.56 1.93 -31.92
N VAL A 522 35.02 2.59 -30.90
CA VAL A 522 33.79 2.18 -30.21
C VAL A 522 32.60 2.34 -31.14
N ILE A 523 32.47 3.52 -31.76
CA ILE A 523 31.41 3.78 -32.75
C ILE A 523 31.50 2.77 -33.89
N ARG A 524 32.71 2.48 -34.41
CA ARG A 524 32.90 1.47 -35.46
C ARG A 524 32.56 0.05 -35.02
N LYS A 525 32.86 -0.35 -33.78
CA LYS A 525 32.47 -1.68 -33.27
C LYS A 525 30.98 -1.80 -33.01
N VAL A 526 30.33 -0.73 -32.53
CA VAL A 526 28.89 -0.68 -32.34
C VAL A 526 28.19 -0.73 -33.69
N ASN A 527 28.63 0.06 -34.68
CA ASN A 527 28.16 -0.06 -36.06
C ASN A 527 28.38 -1.48 -36.59
N ASN A 528 29.60 -2.03 -36.53
CA ASN A 528 29.86 -3.41 -36.95
C ASN A 528 29.06 -4.49 -36.18
N TRP A 529 28.52 -4.17 -35.01
CA TRP A 529 27.65 -5.06 -34.23
C TRP A 529 26.18 -4.90 -34.60
N LEU A 530 25.74 -3.66 -34.88
CA LEU A 530 24.43 -3.33 -35.45
C LEU A 530 24.29 -3.82 -36.90
N ASP A 531 25.39 -3.81 -37.65
CA ASP A 531 25.52 -4.30 -39.03
C ASP A 531 25.59 -5.83 -39.09
N ARG A 532 25.59 -6.53 -37.95
CA ARG A 532 25.46 -7.99 -37.95
C ARG A 532 24.06 -8.37 -38.40
N PRO A 533 23.92 -9.38 -39.28
CA PRO A 533 22.61 -9.83 -39.72
C PRO A 533 21.81 -10.28 -38.50
N PHE A 534 20.69 -9.60 -38.25
CA PHE A 534 19.77 -9.90 -37.16
C PHE A 534 19.13 -11.25 -37.42
N LYS A 535 19.53 -12.29 -36.69
CA LYS A 535 19.02 -13.65 -36.93
C LYS A 535 17.65 -13.78 -36.29
N LEU A 536 16.80 -14.66 -36.84
CA LEU A 536 15.50 -14.99 -36.24
C LEU A 536 15.64 -15.44 -34.76
N LYS A 537 16.74 -16.10 -34.42
CA LYS A 537 17.06 -16.48 -33.02
C LYS A 537 17.25 -15.27 -32.11
N ASP A 538 17.82 -14.18 -32.60
CA ASP A 538 18.01 -12.93 -31.85
C ASP A 538 16.66 -12.22 -31.67
N LEU A 539 15.81 -12.21 -32.70
CA LEU A 539 14.42 -11.71 -32.61
C LEU A 539 13.62 -12.49 -31.56
N LEU A 540 13.64 -13.82 -31.63
CA LEU A 540 12.92 -14.70 -30.71
C LEU A 540 13.43 -14.53 -29.27
N LEU A 541 14.74 -14.39 -29.08
CA LEU A 541 15.33 -14.11 -27.77
C LEU A 541 14.89 -12.73 -27.23
N LEU A 542 14.88 -11.70 -28.08
CA LEU A 542 14.47 -10.35 -27.69
C LEU A 542 12.98 -10.33 -27.30
N ILE A 543 12.11 -10.96 -28.11
CA ILE A 543 10.69 -11.14 -27.79
C ILE A 543 10.54 -11.89 -26.46
N PHE A 544 11.25 -12.99 -26.26
CA PHE A 544 11.21 -13.76 -25.02
C PHE A 544 11.63 -12.92 -23.80
N LEU A 545 12.74 -12.17 -23.89
CA LEU A 545 13.21 -11.28 -22.82
C LEU A 545 12.24 -10.13 -22.56
N ALA A 546 11.63 -9.57 -23.61
CA ALA A 546 10.62 -8.52 -23.49
C ALA A 546 9.36 -9.04 -22.80
N VAL A 547 8.84 -10.21 -23.19
CA VAL A 547 7.70 -10.88 -22.54
C VAL A 547 8.02 -11.19 -21.09
N MET A 548 9.19 -11.76 -20.80
CA MET A 548 9.63 -12.02 -19.43
C MET A 548 9.76 -10.73 -18.60
N GLY A 549 10.27 -9.66 -19.20
CA GLY A 549 10.34 -8.32 -18.58
C GLY A 549 8.97 -7.73 -18.28
N ILE A 550 8.03 -7.83 -19.22
CA ILE A 550 6.63 -7.39 -19.05
C ILE A 550 5.95 -8.20 -17.96
N ILE A 551 6.09 -9.53 -17.94
CA ILE A 551 5.54 -10.38 -16.88
C ILE A 551 6.19 -10.01 -15.54
N TYR A 552 7.51 -9.80 -15.52
CA TYR A 552 8.24 -9.45 -14.32
C TYR A 552 7.74 -8.13 -13.71
N ILE A 553 7.65 -7.07 -14.52
CA ILE A 553 7.18 -5.73 -14.11
C ILE A 553 5.67 -5.73 -13.85
N GLY A 554 4.89 -6.39 -14.70
CA GLY A 554 3.42 -6.49 -14.59
C GLY A 554 2.97 -7.25 -13.34
N ARG A 555 3.81 -8.17 -12.83
CA ARG A 555 3.61 -8.85 -11.53
C ARG A 555 4.19 -8.06 -10.34
N THR A 556 4.76 -6.87 -10.53
CA THR A 556 5.24 -6.00 -9.43
C THR A 556 4.25 -4.87 -9.16
N GLY A 557 3.88 -4.70 -7.88
CA GLY A 557 2.97 -3.64 -7.45
C GLY A 557 1.86 -4.15 -6.53
N ASN A 558 0.97 -3.25 -6.12
CA ASN A 558 -0.15 -3.56 -5.23
C ASN A 558 -1.33 -4.24 -5.96
N ASN A 559 -1.49 -3.98 -7.26
CA ASN A 559 -2.46 -4.63 -8.14
C ASN A 559 -1.69 -5.25 -9.32
N PRO A 560 -1.27 -6.51 -9.22
CA PRO A 560 -0.55 -7.15 -10.31
C PRO A 560 -1.49 -7.25 -11.52
N LEU A 561 -1.02 -6.85 -12.70
CA LEU A 561 -1.77 -6.98 -13.96
C LEU A 561 -2.03 -8.45 -14.32
N ILE A 562 -1.19 -9.35 -13.79
CA ILE A 562 -1.23 -10.78 -14.07
C ILE A 562 -1.52 -11.52 -12.75
N PRO A 563 -2.57 -12.37 -12.70
CA PRO A 563 -2.94 -13.10 -11.50
C PRO A 563 -1.83 -14.08 -11.07
N VAL A 564 -1.78 -14.36 -9.77
CA VAL A 564 -0.81 -15.30 -9.19
C VAL A 564 -1.32 -16.74 -9.40
N PRO A 565 -0.49 -17.67 -9.91
CA PRO A 565 -0.87 -19.06 -10.06
C PRO A 565 -1.32 -19.69 -8.73
N ASN A 566 -2.32 -20.58 -8.77
CA ASN A 566 -2.88 -21.22 -7.58
C ASN A 566 -1.84 -22.03 -6.77
N PHE A 567 -0.94 -22.72 -7.45
CA PHE A 567 0.16 -23.45 -6.81
C PHE A 567 1.07 -22.55 -5.96
N GLU A 568 1.39 -21.36 -6.47
CA GLU A 568 2.18 -20.38 -5.72
C GLU A 568 1.43 -19.88 -4.47
N ILE A 569 0.10 -19.73 -4.54
CA ILE A 569 -0.73 -19.38 -3.39
C ILE A 569 -0.69 -20.49 -2.33
N ILE A 570 -0.75 -21.77 -2.73
CA ILE A 570 -0.70 -22.92 -1.83
C ILE A 570 0.65 -22.96 -1.11
N ILE A 571 1.77 -22.87 -1.83
CA ILE A 571 3.11 -22.83 -1.21
C ILE A 571 3.22 -21.64 -0.26
N ARG A 572 2.77 -20.45 -0.68
CA ARG A 572 2.82 -19.24 0.17
C ARG A 572 2.03 -19.44 1.46
N HIS A 573 0.86 -20.08 1.40
CA HIS A 573 0.07 -20.38 2.60
C HIS A 573 0.73 -21.43 3.48
N GLY A 574 1.36 -22.45 2.91
CA GLY A 574 2.13 -23.44 3.66
C GLY A 574 3.30 -22.79 4.41
N LEU A 575 4.10 -21.98 3.71
CA LEU A 575 5.22 -21.25 4.31
C LEU A 575 4.75 -20.24 5.37
N GLU A 576 3.62 -19.57 5.15
CA GLU A 576 3.04 -18.64 6.13
C GLU A 576 2.62 -19.36 7.42
N ARG A 577 2.12 -20.60 7.35
CA ARG A 577 1.79 -21.39 8.54
C ARG A 577 3.03 -21.80 9.33
N ILE A 578 4.14 -22.08 8.64
CA ILE A 578 5.39 -22.53 9.27
C ILE A 578 6.16 -21.35 9.88
N PHE A 579 6.29 -20.25 9.14
CA PHE A 579 7.19 -19.14 9.50
C PHE A 579 6.45 -17.88 9.98
N SER A 580 5.11 -17.92 10.05
CA SER A 580 4.24 -16.81 10.43
C SER A 580 4.33 -15.56 9.51
N VAL A 581 5.26 -15.54 8.56
CA VAL A 581 5.55 -14.47 7.59
C VAL A 581 5.70 -15.10 6.21
N ARG A 582 5.22 -14.42 5.17
CA ARG A 582 5.36 -14.86 3.78
C ARG A 582 6.72 -14.48 3.19
N PRO A 583 7.59 -15.44 2.83
CA PRO A 583 8.82 -15.14 2.09
C PRO A 583 8.49 -14.57 0.70
N ARG A 584 9.35 -13.70 0.15
CA ARG A 584 9.17 -13.24 -1.23
C ARG A 584 9.49 -14.38 -2.20
N PHE A 585 8.48 -14.92 -2.85
CA PHE A 585 8.60 -16.04 -3.80
C PHE A 585 9.69 -15.82 -4.87
N LYS A 586 9.79 -14.60 -5.42
CA LYS A 586 10.80 -14.24 -6.43
C LYS A 586 12.24 -14.34 -5.92
N SER A 587 12.49 -14.08 -4.63
CA SER A 587 13.86 -14.08 -4.09
C SER A 587 14.34 -15.48 -3.78
N PHE A 588 13.58 -16.27 -3.02
CA PHE A 588 14.06 -17.59 -2.58
C PHE A 588 13.93 -18.68 -3.63
N LEU A 589 12.95 -18.62 -4.55
CA LEU A 589 12.77 -19.69 -5.54
C LEU A 589 13.57 -19.44 -6.83
N ILE A 590 13.78 -18.17 -7.19
CA ILE A 590 14.39 -17.80 -8.47
C ILE A 590 15.69 -17.05 -8.24
N GLY A 591 15.65 -15.84 -7.65
CA GLY A 591 16.83 -14.98 -7.57
C GLY A 591 18.03 -15.59 -6.84
N HIS A 592 17.93 -15.86 -5.54
CA HIS A 592 19.07 -16.36 -4.77
C HIS A 592 19.59 -17.72 -5.26
N PRO A 593 18.74 -18.71 -5.61
CA PRO A 593 19.22 -19.96 -6.19
C PRO A 593 20.00 -19.78 -7.51
N LEU A 594 19.50 -18.95 -8.43
CA LEU A 594 20.20 -18.67 -9.69
C LEU A 594 21.50 -17.91 -9.47
N MET A 595 21.57 -17.01 -8.48
CA MET A 595 22.81 -16.33 -8.10
C MET A 595 23.87 -17.35 -7.64
N ILE A 596 23.50 -18.25 -6.75
CA ILE A 596 24.38 -19.29 -6.19
C ILE A 596 24.87 -20.23 -7.29
N LEU A 597 23.95 -20.75 -8.11
CA LEU A 597 24.30 -21.61 -9.25
C LEU A 597 25.15 -20.87 -10.29
N GLY A 598 24.84 -19.62 -10.57
CA GLY A 598 25.59 -18.78 -11.52
C GLY A 598 27.03 -18.57 -11.07
N ILE A 599 27.26 -18.24 -9.79
CA ILE A 599 28.61 -18.11 -9.22
C ILE A 599 29.36 -19.44 -9.32
N TRP A 600 28.73 -20.55 -8.93
CA TRP A 600 29.35 -21.88 -9.02
C TRP A 600 29.75 -22.25 -10.45
N LEU A 601 28.89 -21.99 -11.44
CA LEU A 601 29.18 -22.28 -12.85
C LEU A 601 30.33 -21.43 -13.39
N ILE A 602 30.43 -20.15 -13.03
CA ILE A 602 31.53 -19.28 -13.48
C ILE A 602 32.86 -19.77 -12.90
N ILE A 603 32.88 -20.11 -11.62
CA ILE A 603 34.05 -20.64 -10.92
C ILE A 603 34.52 -21.97 -11.55
N ASN A 604 33.57 -22.83 -11.95
CA ASN A 604 33.87 -24.09 -12.66
C ASN A 604 34.05 -23.93 -14.18
N GLN A 605 34.42 -22.74 -14.65
CA GLN A 605 34.72 -22.42 -16.07
C GLN A 605 33.54 -22.52 -17.06
N TYR A 606 32.30 -22.70 -16.60
CA TYR A 606 31.07 -22.65 -17.42
C TYR A 606 30.52 -21.23 -17.56
N LYS A 607 31.38 -20.26 -17.88
CA LYS A 607 31.06 -18.81 -17.94
C LYS A 607 29.86 -18.49 -18.84
N LYS A 608 29.68 -19.21 -19.95
CA LYS A 608 28.58 -19.02 -20.91
C LYS A 608 27.19 -19.18 -20.27
N TRP A 609 27.05 -20.12 -19.35
CA TRP A 609 25.79 -20.40 -18.65
C TRP A 609 25.70 -19.66 -17.31
N GLY A 610 26.82 -19.42 -16.66
CA GLY A 610 26.86 -18.70 -15.39
C GLY A 610 26.43 -17.23 -15.49
N VAL A 611 26.82 -16.50 -16.55
CA VAL A 611 26.49 -15.07 -16.67
C VAL A 611 24.98 -14.79 -16.74
N PRO A 612 24.18 -15.44 -17.63
CA PRO A 612 22.73 -15.26 -17.63
C PRO A 612 22.08 -15.57 -16.27
N LEU A 613 22.60 -16.55 -15.54
CA LEU A 613 22.12 -16.90 -14.21
C LEU A 613 22.44 -15.84 -13.16
N ILE A 614 23.56 -15.10 -13.28
CA ILE A 614 23.84 -13.94 -12.42
C ILE A 614 22.82 -12.81 -12.67
N PHE A 615 22.42 -12.55 -13.93
CA PHE A 615 21.33 -11.60 -14.21
C PHE A 615 20.01 -12.05 -13.59
N GLY A 616 19.66 -13.33 -13.76
CA GLY A 616 18.51 -13.93 -13.07
C GLY A 616 18.64 -13.85 -11.55
N GLY A 617 19.87 -13.95 -11.03
CA GLY A 617 20.17 -13.90 -9.62
C GLY A 617 20.05 -12.51 -9.01
N LEU A 618 20.35 -11.47 -9.80
CA LEU A 618 20.22 -10.08 -9.40
C LEU A 618 18.76 -9.75 -9.05
N ILE A 619 17.78 -10.43 -9.65
CA ILE A 619 16.34 -10.33 -9.28
C ILE A 619 16.13 -10.59 -7.78
N GLY A 620 16.89 -11.52 -7.18
CA GLY A 620 16.82 -11.81 -5.75
C GLY A 620 17.26 -10.62 -4.90
N GLN A 621 18.40 -10.02 -5.26
CA GLN A 621 18.96 -8.84 -4.58
C GLN A 621 18.06 -7.61 -4.74
N ILE A 622 17.51 -7.40 -5.93
CA ILE A 622 16.53 -6.34 -6.21
C ILE A 622 15.25 -6.56 -5.37
N THR A 623 14.75 -7.79 -5.31
CA THR A 623 13.55 -8.14 -4.51
C THR A 623 13.78 -7.94 -3.03
N MET A 624 15.01 -8.15 -2.54
CA MET A 624 15.40 -7.92 -1.15
C MET A 624 15.29 -6.43 -0.80
N ILE A 625 15.91 -5.55 -1.60
CA ILE A 625 15.78 -4.09 -1.41
C ILE A 625 14.32 -3.65 -1.54
N ASN A 626 13.60 -4.14 -2.55
CA ASN A 626 12.21 -3.78 -2.74
C ASN A 626 11.31 -4.27 -1.59
N THR A 627 11.72 -5.28 -0.83
CA THR A 627 11.00 -5.67 0.39
C THR A 627 11.10 -4.59 1.45
N LEU A 628 12.28 -3.98 1.60
CA LEU A 628 12.54 -2.89 2.56
C LEU A 628 12.01 -1.53 2.08
N SER A 629 11.74 -1.35 0.78
CA SER A 629 11.12 -0.13 0.25
C SER A 629 9.63 0.02 0.60
N HIS A 630 8.98 -1.08 1.01
CA HIS A 630 7.62 -1.06 1.53
C HIS A 630 7.61 -0.68 3.02
N ILE A 631 7.90 0.59 3.31
CA ILE A 631 8.00 1.16 4.67
C ILE A 631 6.72 1.02 5.50
N HIS A 632 5.59 0.76 4.85
CA HIS A 632 4.33 0.49 5.53
C HIS A 632 4.22 -0.92 6.15
N THR A 633 5.13 -1.82 5.81
CA THR A 633 5.29 -3.13 6.47
C THR A 633 6.25 -2.95 7.64
N PRO A 634 5.92 -3.45 8.85
CA PRO A 634 6.82 -3.36 10.00
C PRO A 634 8.23 -3.88 9.69
N LEU A 635 9.25 -3.24 10.28
CA LEU A 635 10.64 -3.50 9.97
C LEU A 635 11.02 -4.95 10.30
N ILE A 636 10.60 -5.47 11.45
CA ILE A 636 10.82 -6.88 11.84
C ILE A 636 10.27 -7.84 10.78
N ILE A 637 9.04 -7.62 10.30
CA ILE A 637 8.40 -8.49 9.32
C ILE A 637 9.16 -8.45 7.99
N SER A 638 9.63 -7.27 7.59
CA SER A 638 10.46 -7.10 6.39
C SER A 638 11.81 -7.80 6.53
N SER A 639 12.46 -7.68 7.69
CA SER A 639 13.75 -8.33 7.99
C SER A 639 13.63 -9.86 8.01
N LEU A 640 12.60 -10.41 8.65
CA LEU A 640 12.30 -11.84 8.64
C LEU A 640 12.08 -12.35 7.22
N ARG A 641 11.33 -11.59 6.41
CA ARG A 641 11.09 -11.94 5.00
C ARG A 641 12.37 -12.00 4.18
N VAL A 642 13.30 -11.07 4.44
CA VAL A 642 14.63 -11.05 3.81
C VAL A 642 15.48 -12.23 4.27
N GLY A 643 15.56 -12.47 5.57
CA GLY A 643 16.33 -13.59 6.15
C GLY A 643 15.85 -14.95 5.65
N LEU A 644 14.53 -15.20 5.66
CA LEU A 644 13.93 -16.41 5.09
C LEU A 644 14.18 -16.51 3.59
N GLY A 645 14.18 -15.38 2.89
CA GLY A 645 14.51 -15.30 1.46
C GLY A 645 15.92 -15.83 1.16
N ILE A 646 16.90 -15.39 1.94
CA ILE A 646 18.31 -15.80 1.83
C ILE A 646 18.46 -17.27 2.25
N LEU A 647 17.87 -17.68 3.37
CA LEU A 647 18.00 -19.04 3.91
C LEU A 647 17.42 -20.09 2.95
N LEU A 648 16.15 -19.94 2.58
CA LEU A 648 15.48 -20.86 1.65
C LEU A 648 16.15 -20.81 0.26
N GLY A 649 16.56 -19.64 -0.19
CA GLY A 649 17.28 -19.47 -1.44
C GLY A 649 18.64 -20.16 -1.45
N THR A 650 19.33 -20.19 -0.31
CA THR A 650 20.60 -20.92 -0.15
C THR A 650 20.37 -22.41 -0.23
N VAL A 651 19.40 -22.95 0.50
CA VAL A 651 19.07 -24.39 0.46
C VAL A 651 18.73 -24.84 -0.96
N ILE A 652 17.84 -24.10 -1.64
CA ILE A 652 17.45 -24.43 -3.03
C ILE A 652 18.63 -24.26 -3.99
N GLY A 653 19.45 -23.21 -3.82
CA GLY A 653 20.65 -23.01 -4.64
C GLY A 653 21.66 -24.14 -4.52
N LEU A 654 21.87 -24.68 -3.31
CA LEU A 654 22.73 -25.84 -3.08
C LEU A 654 22.16 -27.11 -3.72
N LEU A 655 20.84 -27.34 -3.60
CA LEU A 655 20.18 -28.46 -4.28
C LEU A 655 20.35 -28.36 -5.81
N LEU A 656 20.21 -27.16 -6.38
CA LEU A 656 20.44 -26.94 -7.82
C LEU A 656 21.89 -27.21 -8.22
N ILE A 657 22.88 -26.80 -7.40
CA ILE A 657 24.28 -27.16 -7.64
C ILE A 657 24.45 -28.67 -7.67
N SER A 658 23.90 -29.40 -6.68
CA SER A 658 24.00 -30.86 -6.63
C SER A 658 23.40 -31.52 -7.88
N ILE A 659 22.21 -31.08 -8.31
CA ILE A 659 21.55 -31.60 -9.53
C ILE A 659 22.40 -31.32 -10.76
N VAL A 660 22.87 -30.08 -10.94
CA VAL A 660 23.66 -29.70 -12.12
C VAL A 660 25.03 -30.38 -12.12
N ALA A 661 25.69 -30.53 -10.98
CA ALA A 661 26.95 -31.25 -10.85
C ALA A 661 26.80 -32.74 -11.23
N LEU A 662 25.67 -33.38 -10.87
CA LEU A 662 25.35 -34.74 -11.29
C LEU A 662 25.12 -34.86 -12.79
N LEU A 663 24.58 -33.83 -13.45
CA LEU A 663 24.33 -33.82 -14.89
C LEU A 663 25.58 -33.49 -15.72
N ILE A 664 26.50 -32.68 -15.19
CA ILE A 664 27.72 -32.28 -15.89
C ILE A 664 28.74 -33.44 -15.98
N LYS A 665 28.90 -34.23 -14.92
CA LYS A 665 29.82 -35.39 -14.88
C LYS A 665 29.62 -36.40 -16.04
N PRO A 666 28.40 -36.89 -16.33
CA PRO A 666 28.18 -37.79 -17.46
C PRO A 666 28.30 -37.09 -18.82
N TRP A 667 27.97 -35.79 -18.91
CA TRP A 667 28.10 -35.03 -20.15
C TRP A 667 29.56 -34.78 -20.55
N GLN A 668 30.47 -34.61 -19.57
CA GLN A 668 31.91 -34.54 -19.81
C GLN A 668 32.47 -35.89 -20.26
N ARG A 669 32.10 -36.99 -19.59
CA ARG A 669 32.51 -38.35 -19.97
C ARG A 669 32.05 -38.75 -21.38
N LEU A 670 30.82 -38.37 -21.77
CA LEU A 670 30.30 -38.61 -23.12
C LEU A 670 31.05 -37.80 -24.19
N ARG A 671 31.50 -36.58 -23.85
CA ARG A 671 32.22 -35.70 -24.78
C ARG A 671 33.69 -36.10 -24.94
N GLU A 672 34.32 -36.62 -23.90
CA GLU A 672 35.67 -37.19 -23.91
C GLU A 672 35.71 -38.57 -24.59
N GLY A 673 34.63 -39.34 -24.57
CA GLY A 673 34.51 -40.61 -25.30
C GLY A 673 34.12 -40.48 -26.78
N LEU A 674 33.85 -39.26 -27.26
CA LEU A 674 33.51 -38.94 -28.66
C LEU A 674 34.63 -38.15 -29.39
N THR A 675 35.73 -37.85 -28.69
CA THR A 675 36.99 -37.31 -29.23
C THR A 675 38.05 -38.39 -29.19
#